data_AF-A0A8F2VZ42-F1
#
_entry.id   AF-A0A8F2VZ42-F1
#
_cell.length_a   1.000
_cell.length_b   1.000
_cell.length_c   1.000
_cell.angle_alpha   90.00
_cell.angle_beta   90.00
_cell.angle_gamma   90.00
#
_symmetry.space_group_name_H-M   'P 1'
#
loop_
_entity.id
_entity.type
_entity.pdbx_description
1 polymer ?
#
loop_
_entity_poly.entity_id
_entity_poly.type
_entity_poly.pdbx_seq_one_letter_code
_entity_poly.pdbx_strand_id
1 'polypeptide(L)'
;MIAFIIIVCLIAYFAKSIISDFMSAPAQVNAEPPVQTAFTPKTLAKYNGKDDEKVYIAVKGRVFDVTAGKAFYGPGGPYENFAGRDASRGLAYNSFDPSVLTPLDKPIDTLSDLSAEEKESLENWESHFEGKYTIVGSLSNEKDQPHRPANMSFRGGRGNLGGFGSNNNAFSNISGNNGVEVEITGWNGASAQECISFISRKCKITVTNYTVNNATGGIRGFVRSPSEADQLTSWSGVRFAGGVLKIFKVNSNQQPGFGAQGGPDNTVQTLKMFLKSRYNPELKLLNLSAVQQDPTLSAKGFFSSVSTKSKVITAMIKVACEMKLDFTSADLSNNDLTDLTTVSDLAREFPKLQNLALSNNRLARVKVFEVWKKKLGYLRELILAGNPLLNTTNPTEVNSIKSELLKVFPRLVILDGEVLRNEEALRKNLSLSFDRPQAMFFQDDETRALSTNFITNFYNLWDSNRQQLMVLYQNESQFSVQIDMSHPKAFDSKDLPDFSYYLPLSRNLTKMSSAKVRMGKLAHGQEQIFKSFTQIPKTQHELLTKPDDFSMECYRLPQMGAISITLHGSYKEVAPPENLEQMNNNHARNKYQPKKKVTLGTKGFDRTLIVIPGPNNSMIVASDLLCVHSDVGSDAFRPEQITQASPQPQNTPSPAPAVGTAATPSPGVPNTNTPTPPGVNVPTAADLPAQVKANLNVMQQELLVKVLLETKLNIEYGVLLCQQSNWDYQQCISNFKISASTLPPDAFAPSLDPSDVSVIPNAVISADFAPDFSRSRDKSRVTIVVISRLFPNKGADLLTAIVPRICAADPNVDFIIAGDGPKFLDLEQMREKFFLQERVSLIGAVKHEEVRDVMIQGDIYLHPSLTEAFGTVIVEAASCGLYVVTTKVGGIPEVLPHHMTSFANPEEDSLVSALSGAIELVKSGAIDTSQFHKEVAKMYSWANIAKRTEKVYHSLDTKPINKPLLDRLGNYYCCGVIAGKLYALCVIVDIIFLIILEFFYPAEHIDRAVKWPKKNKNAIKT
;
A
#
# COMPACT_ATOMS: atom_id res chain seq x y z
N MET A 1 -36.08 38.79 -9.95
CA MET A 1 -35.02 39.80 -10.10
C MET A 1 -34.64 40.48 -8.77
N ILE A 2 -35.59 41.08 -8.03
CA ILE A 2 -35.32 41.72 -6.72
C ILE A 2 -34.72 40.74 -5.69
N ALA A 3 -35.26 39.51 -5.60
CA ALA A 3 -34.72 38.47 -4.73
C ALA A 3 -33.27 38.06 -5.08
N PHE A 4 -32.92 38.04 -6.38
CA PHE A 4 -31.58 37.70 -6.84
C PHE A 4 -30.55 38.76 -6.42
N ILE A 5 -30.92 40.05 -6.50
CA ILE A 5 -30.06 41.16 -6.09
C ILE A 5 -29.81 41.14 -4.57
N ILE A 6 -30.86 40.90 -3.78
CA ILE A 6 -30.76 40.79 -2.31
C ILE A 6 -29.81 39.65 -1.90
N ILE A 7 -29.88 38.53 -2.62
CA ILE A 7 -29.07 37.35 -2.34
C ILE A 7 -27.59 37.56 -2.71
N VAL A 8 -27.29 38.22 -3.82
CA VAL A 8 -25.90 38.59 -4.19
C VAL A 8 -25.28 39.55 -3.17
N CYS A 9 -26.06 40.49 -2.64
CA CYS A 9 -25.62 41.38 -1.57
C CYS A 9 -25.33 40.63 -0.26
N LEU A 10 -26.13 39.61 0.09
CA LEU A 10 -25.89 38.76 1.27
C LEU A 10 -24.61 37.91 1.11
N ILE A 11 -24.34 37.40 -0.09
CA ILE A 11 -23.10 36.65 -0.40
C ILE A 11 -21.87 37.55 -0.21
N ALA A 12 -21.90 38.77 -0.74
CA ALA A 12 -20.81 39.72 -0.60
C ALA A 12 -20.59 40.14 0.87
N TYR A 13 -21.67 40.30 1.64
CA TYR A 13 -21.60 40.62 3.06
C TYR A 13 -20.94 39.51 3.89
N PHE A 14 -21.36 38.25 3.71
CA PHE A 14 -20.79 37.13 4.46
C PHE A 14 -19.35 36.81 4.04
N ALA A 15 -19.03 36.88 2.74
CA ALA A 15 -17.66 36.70 2.26
C ALA A 15 -16.70 37.74 2.86
N LYS A 16 -17.11 39.01 2.92
CA LYS A 16 -16.29 40.09 3.48
C LYS A 16 -16.09 39.96 4.99
N SER A 17 -17.11 39.51 5.73
CA SER A 17 -17.00 39.26 7.18
C SER A 17 -16.04 38.12 7.49
N ILE A 18 -16.06 37.03 6.72
CA ILE A 18 -15.19 35.86 6.95
C ILE A 18 -13.71 36.23 6.71
N ILE A 19 -13.42 37.02 5.67
CA ILE A 19 -12.06 37.48 5.36
C ILE A 19 -11.50 38.38 6.48
N SER A 20 -12.35 39.25 7.05
CA SER A 20 -11.95 40.13 8.15
C SER A 20 -11.56 39.33 9.41
N ASP A 21 -12.36 38.32 9.77
CA ASP A 21 -12.13 37.51 10.97
C ASP A 21 -10.86 36.64 10.83
N PHE A 22 -10.53 36.20 9.61
CA PHE A 22 -9.33 35.40 9.30
C PHE A 22 -8.02 36.21 9.41
N MET A 23 -8.08 37.53 9.20
CA MET A 23 -6.91 38.43 9.22
C MET A 23 -6.55 38.91 10.64
N SER A 24 -7.34 38.58 11.66
CA SER A 24 -7.20 39.09 13.04
C SER A 24 -6.71 38.07 14.09
N ALA A 25 -6.20 36.89 13.70
CA ALA A 25 -5.66 35.91 14.66
C ALA A 25 -4.22 36.27 15.10
N PRO A 26 -3.87 36.20 16.41
CA PRO A 26 -2.53 36.55 16.88
C PRO A 26 -1.49 35.44 16.64
N ALA A 27 -0.23 35.85 16.38
CA ALA A 27 0.92 35.00 16.07
C ALA A 27 1.51 34.28 17.31
N GLN A 28 1.98 33.04 17.12
CA GLN A 28 2.67 32.24 18.15
C GLN A 28 4.10 32.75 18.41
N VAL A 29 4.48 32.77 19.69
CA VAL A 29 5.80 33.20 20.20
C VAL A 29 6.82 32.06 20.10
N ASN A 30 7.95 32.30 19.45
CA ASN A 30 9.11 31.41 19.41
C ASN A 30 9.98 31.58 20.68
N ALA A 31 10.40 30.49 21.32
CA ALA A 31 11.34 30.50 22.45
C ALA A 31 12.78 30.16 21.99
N GLU A 32 13.78 30.80 22.62
CA GLU A 32 15.23 30.72 22.32
C GLU A 32 15.87 29.35 22.62
N PRO A 33 17.00 28.99 21.98
CA PRO A 33 17.69 27.71 22.21
C PRO A 33 18.55 27.71 23.50
N PRO A 34 18.56 26.65 24.33
CA PRO A 34 19.40 26.62 25.53
C PRO A 34 20.84 26.11 25.26
N VAL A 35 21.75 26.67 26.06
CA VAL A 35 23.20 26.42 26.15
C VAL A 35 23.51 24.97 26.55
N GLN A 36 24.41 24.28 25.82
CA GLN A 36 24.87 22.92 26.16
C GLN A 36 25.69 22.92 27.45
N THR A 37 25.15 22.32 28.52
CA THR A 37 25.81 22.23 29.83
C THR A 37 26.31 20.79 30.07
N ALA A 38 27.52 20.59 30.61
CA ALA A 38 28.02 19.25 30.97
C ALA A 38 27.54 18.84 32.37
N PHE A 39 26.94 17.65 32.50
CA PHE A 39 26.39 17.11 33.73
C PHE A 39 27.22 15.89 34.21
N THR A 40 27.27 15.67 35.52
CA THR A 40 27.73 14.42 36.15
C THR A 40 26.53 13.74 36.82
N PRO A 41 26.58 12.42 37.13
CA PRO A 41 25.45 11.74 37.77
C PRO A 41 24.95 12.45 39.05
N LYS A 42 25.85 13.06 39.84
CA LYS A 42 25.51 13.82 41.04
C LYS A 42 24.86 15.17 40.76
N THR A 43 25.26 15.86 39.69
CA THR A 43 24.64 17.15 39.34
C THR A 43 23.31 16.97 38.62
N LEU A 44 23.14 15.86 37.88
CA LEU A 44 21.88 15.51 37.23
C LEU A 44 20.78 15.12 38.24
N ALA A 45 21.16 14.47 39.34
CA ALA A 45 20.23 14.01 40.39
C ALA A 45 19.34 15.11 40.99
N LYS A 46 19.76 16.38 40.91
CA LYS A 46 19.00 17.54 41.38
C LYS A 46 17.78 17.87 40.51
N TYR A 47 17.76 17.45 39.24
CA TYR A 47 16.69 17.76 38.28
C TYR A 47 15.67 16.61 38.19
N ASN A 48 15.17 16.18 39.35
CA ASN A 48 14.22 15.07 39.49
C ASN A 48 12.76 15.55 39.62
N GLY A 49 12.50 16.86 39.50
CA GLY A 49 11.17 17.44 39.70
C GLY A 49 10.72 17.61 41.16
N LYS A 50 11.47 17.07 42.15
CA LYS A 50 11.28 17.27 43.60
C LYS A 50 12.19 18.37 44.13
N ASP A 51 13.47 18.31 43.79
CA ASP A 51 14.51 19.24 44.29
C ASP A 51 14.66 20.50 43.41
N ASP A 52 14.27 20.41 42.14
CA ASP A 52 14.16 21.51 41.17
C ASP A 52 12.82 21.38 40.43
N GLU A 53 12.25 22.48 39.95
CA GLU A 53 10.98 22.45 39.20
C GLU A 53 11.13 21.71 37.86
N LYS A 54 12.33 21.72 37.30
CA LYS A 54 12.69 21.07 36.04
C LYS A 54 12.95 19.58 36.22
N VAL A 55 12.63 18.81 35.17
CA VAL A 55 12.81 17.36 35.14
C VAL A 55 13.73 17.01 33.98
N TYR A 56 14.92 16.47 34.28
CA TYR A 56 15.89 16.05 33.27
C TYR A 56 16.13 14.54 33.33
N ILE A 57 16.34 13.93 32.17
CA ILE A 57 16.67 12.50 32.06
C ILE A 57 17.87 12.33 31.13
N ALA A 58 18.81 11.46 31.50
CA ALA A 58 19.92 11.09 30.64
C ALA A 58 19.65 9.76 29.92
N VAL A 59 19.89 9.73 28.60
CA VAL A 59 19.84 8.53 27.76
C VAL A 59 21.08 8.52 26.86
N LYS A 60 21.86 7.43 26.92
CA LYS A 60 23.15 7.26 26.22
C LYS A 60 24.09 8.45 26.37
N GLY A 61 24.19 8.98 27.59
CA GLY A 61 25.07 10.10 27.91
C GLY A 61 24.58 11.47 27.41
N ARG A 62 23.35 11.60 26.93
CA ARG A 62 22.74 12.89 26.55
C ARG A 62 21.59 13.23 27.48
N VAL A 63 21.53 14.49 27.91
CA VAL A 63 20.56 14.98 28.91
C VAL A 63 19.45 15.73 28.20
N PHE A 64 18.21 15.29 28.41
CA PHE A 64 16.99 15.85 27.81
C PHE A 64 16.17 16.60 28.86
N ASP A 65 15.60 17.74 28.47
CA ASP A 65 14.60 18.47 29.27
C ASP A 65 13.21 17.91 29.03
N VAL A 66 12.71 17.15 30.00
CA VAL A 66 11.40 16.51 29.98
C VAL A 66 10.39 17.24 30.85
N THR A 67 10.65 18.51 31.20
CA THR A 67 9.77 19.33 32.05
C THR A 67 8.36 19.48 31.46
N ALA A 68 8.23 19.58 30.14
CA ALA A 68 6.92 19.57 29.47
C ALA A 68 6.14 18.25 29.67
N GLY A 69 6.83 17.16 30.02
CA GLY A 69 6.28 15.85 30.35
C GLY A 69 6.24 15.56 31.87
N LYS A 70 6.24 16.58 32.74
CA LYS A 70 6.30 16.42 34.20
C LYS A 70 5.24 15.50 34.79
N ALA A 71 4.06 15.38 34.19
CA ALA A 71 3.03 14.42 34.62
C ALA A 71 3.44 12.94 34.48
N PHE A 72 4.40 12.63 33.59
CA PHE A 72 4.88 11.27 33.34
C PHE A 72 6.21 10.98 34.02
N TYR A 73 7.15 11.92 33.95
CA TYR A 73 8.53 11.77 34.41
C TYR A 73 8.82 12.46 35.75
N GLY A 74 7.95 13.37 36.19
CA GLY A 74 8.08 14.06 37.46
C GLY A 74 7.51 13.24 38.63
N PRO A 75 7.52 13.81 39.85
CA PRO A 75 7.10 13.13 41.07
C PRO A 75 5.65 12.63 41.00
N GLY A 76 5.43 11.34 41.29
CA GLY A 76 4.12 10.69 41.22
C GLY A 76 3.72 10.23 39.81
N GLY A 77 4.56 10.46 38.79
CA GLY A 77 4.36 9.93 37.44
C GLY A 77 4.89 8.50 37.28
N PRO A 78 4.37 7.72 36.31
CA PRO A 78 4.75 6.32 36.10
C PRO A 78 6.23 6.09 35.76
N TYR A 79 6.98 7.12 35.35
CA TYR A 79 8.41 7.05 35.01
C TYR A 79 9.29 7.86 35.98
N GLU A 80 8.79 8.16 37.19
CA GLU A 80 9.51 9.01 38.15
C GLU A 80 10.88 8.45 38.57
N ASN A 81 11.09 7.13 38.48
CA ASN A 81 12.33 6.45 38.85
C ASN A 81 13.52 6.81 37.94
N PHE A 82 13.26 7.34 36.74
CA PHE A 82 14.29 7.78 35.79
C PHE A 82 14.64 9.27 35.90
N ALA A 83 13.87 10.03 36.67
CA ALA A 83 14.06 11.47 36.84
C ALA A 83 15.42 11.78 37.50
N GLY A 84 16.18 12.71 36.91
CA GLY A 84 17.51 13.11 37.40
C GLY A 84 18.59 12.03 37.27
N ARG A 85 18.40 10.99 36.46
CA ARG A 85 19.32 9.84 36.36
C ARG A 85 19.64 9.43 34.92
N ASP A 86 20.64 8.57 34.78
CA ASP A 86 20.88 7.80 33.55
C ASP A 86 19.90 6.64 33.48
N ALA A 87 18.94 6.74 32.56
CA ALA A 87 17.87 5.79 32.35
C ALA A 87 18.26 4.68 31.35
N SER A 88 19.45 4.74 30.75
CA SER A 88 19.81 3.91 29.59
C SER A 88 19.63 2.41 29.81
N ARG A 89 20.11 1.87 30.94
CA ARG A 89 19.98 0.43 31.22
C ARG A 89 18.55 0.02 31.57
N GLY A 90 17.82 0.85 32.33
CA GLY A 90 16.40 0.61 32.64
C GLY A 90 15.53 0.62 31.39
N LEU A 91 15.78 1.55 30.46
CA LEU A 91 15.11 1.62 29.15
C LEU A 91 15.52 0.48 28.21
N ALA A 92 16.78 0.03 28.25
CA ALA A 92 17.23 -1.13 27.50
C ALA A 92 16.50 -2.42 27.90
N TYR A 93 16.31 -2.63 29.21
CA TYR A 93 15.60 -3.79 29.76
C TYR A 93 14.08 -3.62 29.83
N ASN A 94 13.54 -2.44 29.50
CA ASN A 94 12.14 -2.06 29.76
C ASN A 94 11.73 -2.37 31.22
N SER A 95 12.62 -2.10 32.17
CA SER A 95 12.45 -2.42 33.57
C SER A 95 12.55 -1.16 34.44
N PHE A 96 11.63 -1.07 35.39
CA PHE A 96 11.58 0.00 36.39
C PHE A 96 12.24 -0.39 37.70
N ASP A 97 12.82 -1.59 37.77
CA ASP A 97 13.46 -2.12 38.97
C ASP A 97 14.66 -1.24 39.37
N PRO A 98 14.73 -0.77 40.63
CA PRO A 98 15.87 0.03 41.10
C PRO A 98 17.24 -0.66 40.93
N SER A 99 17.29 -1.99 40.83
CA SER A 99 18.52 -2.76 40.62
C SER A 99 19.13 -2.63 39.22
N VAL A 100 18.33 -2.24 38.21
CA VAL A 100 18.81 -2.02 36.83
C VAL A 100 19.26 -0.57 36.59
N LEU A 101 19.10 0.31 37.58
CA LEU A 101 19.57 1.68 37.54
C LEU A 101 21.00 1.78 38.04
N THR A 102 21.84 2.53 37.32
CA THR A 102 23.22 2.79 37.75
C THR A 102 23.21 3.56 39.07
N PRO A 103 23.90 3.06 40.13
CA PRO A 103 24.03 3.80 41.38
C PRO A 103 24.75 5.13 41.16
N LEU A 104 24.31 6.20 41.84
CA LEU A 104 24.85 7.56 41.65
C LEU A 104 26.34 7.70 42.01
N ASP A 105 26.87 6.78 42.82
CA ASP A 105 28.27 6.76 43.27
C ASP A 105 29.19 5.86 42.41
N LYS A 106 28.66 5.25 41.34
CA LYS A 106 29.42 4.41 40.40
C LYS A 106 29.64 5.13 39.07
N PRO A 107 30.72 4.78 38.32
CA PRO A 107 30.95 5.33 36.98
C PRO A 107 29.78 5.01 36.04
N ILE A 108 29.56 5.88 35.05
CA ILE A 108 28.55 5.72 33.99
C ILE A 108 28.67 4.33 33.38
N ASP A 109 27.50 3.76 33.13
CA ASP A 109 27.36 2.42 32.59
C ASP A 109 27.92 2.31 31.17
N THR A 110 28.76 1.31 30.92
CA THR A 110 29.37 1.09 29.60
C THR A 110 28.43 0.40 28.61
N LEU A 111 27.33 -0.21 29.08
CA LEU A 111 26.27 -0.85 28.28
C LEU A 111 26.79 -1.92 27.29
N SER A 112 28.02 -2.40 27.49
CA SER A 112 28.73 -3.28 26.56
C SER A 112 28.21 -4.71 26.59
N ASP A 113 27.65 -5.12 27.73
CA ASP A 113 27.05 -6.42 28.03
C ASP A 113 25.62 -6.59 27.52
N LEU A 114 24.97 -5.53 27.02
CA LEU A 114 23.60 -5.61 26.51
C LEU A 114 23.50 -6.52 25.28
N SER A 115 22.43 -7.32 25.24
CA SER A 115 22.05 -8.17 24.12
C SER A 115 21.67 -7.33 22.88
N ALA A 116 21.57 -7.96 21.71
CA ALA A 116 21.19 -7.25 20.49
C ALA A 116 19.78 -6.65 20.56
N GLU A 117 18.88 -7.30 21.30
CA GLU A 117 17.48 -6.89 21.50
C GLU A 117 17.38 -5.72 22.48
N GLU A 118 18.14 -5.75 23.58
CA GLU A 118 18.22 -4.66 24.57
C GLU A 118 18.85 -3.39 23.98
N LYS A 119 19.87 -3.54 23.12
CA LYS A 119 20.46 -2.42 22.37
C LYS A 119 19.46 -1.78 21.41
N GLU A 120 18.64 -2.58 20.74
CA GLU A 120 17.59 -2.08 19.86
C GLU A 120 16.50 -1.33 20.64
N SER A 121 16.07 -1.85 21.80
CA SER A 121 15.13 -1.18 22.70
C SER A 121 15.64 0.19 23.14
N LEU A 122 16.91 0.26 23.58
CA LEU A 122 17.55 1.51 23.99
C LEU A 122 17.65 2.52 22.85
N GLU A 123 18.00 2.08 21.64
CA GLU A 123 18.09 2.96 20.46
C GLU A 123 16.72 3.51 20.03
N ASN A 124 15.64 2.74 20.22
CA ASN A 124 14.28 3.20 19.95
C ASN A 124 13.83 4.26 20.97
N TRP A 125 14.15 4.06 22.26
CA TRP A 125 13.89 5.04 23.30
C TRP A 125 14.69 6.33 23.09
N GLU A 126 15.98 6.24 22.77
CA GLU A 126 16.82 7.40 22.46
C GLU A 126 16.21 8.26 21.33
N SER A 127 15.76 7.63 20.24
CA SER A 127 15.10 8.33 19.12
C SER A 127 13.76 8.96 19.52
N HIS A 128 13.01 8.35 20.44
CA HIS A 128 11.77 8.92 20.97
C HIS A 128 12.03 10.21 21.77
N PHE A 129 13.08 10.23 22.59
CA PHE A 129 13.43 11.41 23.39
C PHE A 129 13.96 12.55 22.52
N GLU A 130 14.81 12.27 21.52
CA GLU A 130 15.29 13.29 20.56
C GLU A 130 14.17 13.98 19.77
N GLY A 131 13.13 13.23 19.37
CA GLY A 131 12.04 13.79 18.58
C GLY A 131 11.05 14.63 19.38
N LYS A 132 11.07 14.52 20.72
CA LYS A 132 10.02 15.08 21.59
C LYS A 132 10.53 16.10 22.60
N TYR A 133 11.79 15.99 23.02
CA TYR A 133 12.36 16.80 24.09
C TYR A 133 13.67 17.45 23.68
N THR A 134 13.92 18.65 24.20
CA THR A 134 15.12 19.43 23.87
C THR A 134 16.33 18.87 24.62
N ILE A 135 17.46 18.74 23.92
CA ILE A 135 18.74 18.35 24.54
C ILE A 135 19.31 19.57 25.26
N VAL A 136 19.59 19.42 26.56
CA VAL A 136 20.16 20.48 27.40
C VAL A 136 21.63 20.24 27.78
N GLY A 137 22.16 19.05 27.50
CA GLY A 137 23.55 18.74 27.84
C GLY A 137 24.01 17.32 27.55
N SER A 138 25.22 17.00 28.01
CA SER A 138 25.80 15.65 27.98
C SER A 138 26.25 15.22 29.38
N LEU A 139 26.18 13.92 29.65
CA LEU A 139 26.55 13.30 30.91
C LEU A 139 27.96 12.70 30.78
N SER A 140 28.90 13.12 31.63
CA SER A 140 30.28 12.61 31.64
C SER A 140 30.72 12.15 33.04
N ASN A 141 31.71 11.25 33.08
CA ASN A 141 32.34 10.81 34.33
C ASN A 141 33.26 11.92 34.86
N GLU A 142 33.42 12.03 36.18
CA GLU A 142 34.20 13.09 36.86
C GLU A 142 35.69 13.23 36.43
N LYS A 143 36.21 12.33 35.57
CA LYS A 143 37.62 12.33 35.11
C LYS A 143 37.86 12.79 33.67
N ASP A 144 36.82 13.05 32.87
CA ASP A 144 36.98 13.41 31.45
C ASP A 144 36.67 14.89 31.16
N GLN A 145 37.47 15.79 31.73
CA GLN A 145 37.66 17.14 31.18
C GLN A 145 38.93 17.17 30.32
N PRO A 146 38.94 17.84 29.15
CA PRO A 146 39.98 17.59 28.14
C PRO A 146 41.30 18.28 28.47
N HIS A 147 42.36 17.47 28.69
CA HIS A 147 43.74 17.85 28.45
C HIS A 147 44.17 17.44 27.03
N ARG A 148 44.69 18.39 26.23
CA ARG A 148 45.52 18.19 25.01
C ARG A 148 46.92 17.64 25.39
N PRO A 149 47.84 17.15 24.50
CA PRO A 149 47.84 16.91 23.02
C PRO A 149 48.55 15.60 22.51
N ALA A 150 48.70 15.47 21.17
CA ALA A 150 49.90 15.06 20.38
C ALA A 150 50.13 13.61 19.82
N ASN A 151 50.22 13.57 18.46
CA ASN A 151 51.15 12.89 17.51
C ASN A 151 51.85 11.53 17.80
N MET A 152 51.78 10.63 16.79
CA MET A 152 52.83 9.80 16.12
C MET A 152 52.20 8.46 15.65
N SER A 153 52.21 8.02 14.38
CA SER A 153 53.26 7.72 13.38
C SER A 153 53.85 6.29 13.45
N PHE A 154 53.84 5.66 12.25
CA PHE A 154 54.73 4.60 11.73
C PHE A 154 54.52 3.08 11.97
N ARG A 155 54.53 2.39 10.79
CA ARG A 155 55.23 1.13 10.40
C ARG A 155 54.68 -0.25 10.78
N GLY A 156 54.17 -0.95 9.75
CA GLY A 156 54.94 -1.95 8.99
C GLY A 156 54.97 -3.41 9.51
N GLY A 157 54.69 -4.37 8.62
CA GLY A 157 55.09 -5.78 8.85
C GLY A 157 54.36 -6.82 7.99
N ARG A 158 55.00 -7.28 6.92
CA ARG A 158 54.64 -8.48 6.14
C ARG A 158 54.95 -9.76 6.94
N GLY A 159 54.19 -10.83 6.70
CA GLY A 159 54.55 -12.20 7.08
C GLY A 159 53.62 -13.24 6.48
N ASN A 160 54.10 -13.91 5.43
CA ASN A 160 53.51 -15.06 4.73
C ASN A 160 54.09 -16.36 5.34
N LEU A 161 53.34 -17.48 5.37
CA LEU A 161 53.81 -18.86 5.03
C LEU A 161 52.95 -20.01 5.62
N GLY A 162 52.66 -21.00 4.76
CA GLY A 162 52.50 -22.44 5.05
C GLY A 162 51.07 -22.91 5.36
N GLY A 163 50.49 -23.97 4.78
CA GLY A 163 51.04 -25.09 4.01
C GLY A 163 50.54 -26.43 4.61
N PHE A 164 50.19 -27.40 3.74
CA PHE A 164 49.81 -28.81 4.00
C PHE A 164 48.40 -29.06 4.56
N GLY A 165 47.68 -30.12 4.20
CA GLY A 165 47.99 -31.33 3.43
C GLY A 165 46.81 -32.32 3.57
N SER A 166 46.63 -33.13 2.53
CA SER A 166 45.57 -34.13 2.31
C SER A 166 45.58 -35.31 3.30
N ASN A 167 44.44 -35.98 3.53
CA ASN A 167 44.41 -37.44 3.42
C ASN A 167 43.02 -38.08 3.15
N ASN A 168 43.12 -39.21 2.47
CA ASN A 168 42.13 -40.05 1.78
C ASN A 168 41.53 -41.20 2.62
N ASN A 169 40.61 -41.93 1.95
CA ASN A 169 40.21 -43.36 2.04
C ASN A 169 38.96 -43.69 2.90
N ALA A 170 38.07 -44.63 2.55
CA ALA A 170 37.88 -45.62 1.46
C ALA A 170 36.39 -46.11 1.52
N PHE A 171 35.72 -46.72 0.54
CA PHE A 171 35.71 -48.14 0.08
C PHE A 171 34.56 -48.25 -0.97
N SER A 172 34.79 -48.69 -2.23
CA SER A 172 34.65 -50.04 -2.83
C SER A 172 33.29 -50.43 -3.48
N ASN A 173 33.35 -50.64 -4.81
CA ASN A 173 32.65 -51.58 -5.70
C ASN A 173 31.30 -52.22 -5.36
N ILE A 174 30.32 -52.02 -6.26
CA ILE A 174 29.39 -53.07 -6.73
C ILE A 174 29.17 -52.91 -8.24
N SER A 175 29.39 -53.98 -9.00
CA SER A 175 29.10 -54.15 -10.42
C SER A 175 27.60 -54.37 -10.64
N GLY A 176 27.00 -53.60 -11.54
CA GLY A 176 25.60 -53.75 -11.96
C GLY A 176 25.39 -53.01 -13.27
N ASN A 177 25.37 -53.76 -14.36
CA ASN A 177 25.36 -53.31 -15.74
C ASN A 177 24.01 -52.66 -16.08
N ASN A 178 23.94 -51.33 -16.10
CA ASN A 178 22.85 -50.54 -16.70
C ASN A 178 23.28 -49.07 -16.93
N GLY A 179 24.49 -48.89 -17.48
CA GLY A 179 25.00 -47.56 -17.79
C GLY A 179 24.44 -47.04 -19.12
N VAL A 180 24.04 -45.77 -19.17
CA VAL A 180 23.59 -45.11 -20.41
C VAL A 180 24.81 -44.59 -21.15
N GLU A 181 24.93 -44.94 -22.44
CA GLU A 181 26.06 -44.52 -23.28
C GLU A 181 25.92 -43.06 -23.72
N VAL A 182 27.01 -42.31 -23.57
CA VAL A 182 27.08 -40.89 -23.93
C VAL A 182 28.33 -40.61 -24.76
N GLU A 183 28.19 -39.75 -25.77
CA GLU A 183 29.26 -39.30 -26.66
C GLU A 183 29.54 -37.80 -26.47
N ILE A 184 30.81 -37.46 -26.28
CA ILE A 184 31.30 -36.12 -25.97
C ILE A 184 32.29 -35.70 -27.05
N THR A 185 32.01 -34.61 -27.76
CA THR A 185 32.82 -34.12 -28.89
C THR A 185 33.20 -32.64 -28.70
N GLY A 186 34.20 -32.16 -29.44
CA GLY A 186 34.59 -30.73 -29.42
C GLY A 186 35.62 -30.32 -28.36
N TRP A 187 36.35 -31.29 -27.79
CA TRP A 187 37.38 -31.08 -26.74
C TRP A 187 38.78 -30.77 -27.31
N ASN A 188 38.84 -30.01 -28.40
CA ASN A 188 40.09 -29.72 -29.12
C ASN A 188 41.08 -28.95 -28.23
N GLY A 189 42.34 -29.38 -28.19
CA GLY A 189 43.42 -28.67 -27.48
C GLY A 189 43.73 -29.16 -26.05
N ALA A 190 43.15 -30.27 -25.60
CA ALA A 190 43.47 -30.94 -24.33
C ALA A 190 43.40 -32.47 -24.49
N SER A 191 43.85 -33.24 -23.49
CA SER A 191 43.72 -34.70 -23.51
C SER A 191 42.30 -35.16 -23.12
N ALA A 192 41.91 -36.36 -23.59
CA ALA A 192 40.59 -36.92 -23.27
C ALA A 192 40.37 -37.09 -21.75
N GLN A 193 41.45 -37.39 -21.02
CA GLN A 193 41.41 -37.56 -19.56
C GLN A 193 41.23 -36.24 -18.82
N GLU A 194 41.78 -35.13 -19.33
CA GLU A 194 41.52 -33.78 -18.79
C GLU A 194 40.09 -33.34 -19.06
N CYS A 195 39.54 -33.65 -20.23
CA CYS A 195 38.12 -33.39 -20.55
C CYS A 195 37.18 -34.15 -19.61
N ILE A 196 37.40 -35.45 -19.40
CA ILE A 196 36.60 -36.28 -18.49
C ILE A 196 36.75 -35.79 -17.03
N SER A 197 37.96 -35.41 -16.61
CA SER A 197 38.20 -34.85 -15.26
C SER A 197 37.53 -33.50 -15.06
N PHE A 198 37.55 -32.64 -16.09
CA PHE A 198 36.85 -31.35 -16.09
C PHE A 198 35.34 -31.55 -15.95
N ILE A 199 34.76 -32.46 -16.73
CA ILE A 199 33.34 -32.79 -16.68
C ILE A 199 32.97 -33.38 -15.31
N SER A 200 33.75 -34.32 -14.79
CA SER A 200 33.53 -34.92 -13.47
C SER A 200 33.58 -33.86 -12.36
N ARG A 201 34.53 -32.93 -12.42
CA ARG A 201 34.66 -31.84 -11.43
C ARG A 201 33.51 -30.84 -11.50
N LYS A 202 33.02 -30.51 -12.70
CA LYS A 202 31.99 -29.48 -12.91
C LYS A 202 30.58 -30.00 -12.76
N CYS A 203 30.29 -31.18 -13.31
CA CYS A 203 28.96 -31.77 -13.31
C CYS A 203 28.73 -32.72 -12.13
N LYS A 204 29.79 -33.10 -11.41
CA LYS A 204 29.77 -34.14 -10.36
C LYS A 204 29.28 -35.52 -10.86
N ILE A 205 29.40 -35.77 -12.16
CA ILE A 205 29.00 -37.03 -12.81
C ILE A 205 30.27 -37.70 -13.35
N THR A 206 30.47 -38.98 -13.02
CA THR A 206 31.64 -39.74 -13.48
C THR A 206 31.29 -40.55 -14.71
N VAL A 207 31.94 -40.22 -15.83
CA VAL A 207 31.89 -41.04 -17.05
C VAL A 207 32.91 -42.17 -16.91
N THR A 208 32.44 -43.41 -17.01
CA THR A 208 33.25 -44.63 -16.80
C THR A 208 33.39 -45.44 -18.10
N ASN A 209 34.43 -46.27 -18.21
CA ASN A 209 34.72 -47.10 -19.39
C ASN A 209 34.69 -46.33 -20.72
N TYR A 210 35.40 -45.21 -20.80
CA TYR A 210 35.40 -44.38 -22.00
C TYR A 210 36.44 -44.84 -23.04
N THR A 211 36.08 -44.75 -24.32
CA THR A 211 36.98 -44.94 -25.47
C THR A 211 37.05 -43.65 -26.28
N VAL A 212 38.21 -43.38 -26.87
CA VAL A 212 38.43 -42.19 -27.69
C VAL A 212 38.41 -42.61 -29.16
N ASN A 213 37.44 -42.10 -29.92
CA ASN A 213 37.38 -42.34 -31.35
C ASN A 213 38.25 -41.31 -32.07
N ASN A 214 39.44 -41.73 -32.49
CA ASN A 214 40.44 -40.87 -33.14
C ASN A 214 39.99 -40.34 -34.52
N ALA A 215 38.94 -40.90 -35.14
CA ALA A 215 38.42 -40.45 -36.43
C ALA A 215 37.41 -39.29 -36.31
N THR A 216 36.61 -39.26 -35.24
CA THR A 216 35.57 -38.22 -35.02
C THR A 216 35.94 -37.21 -33.93
N GLY A 217 37.05 -37.44 -33.20
CA GLY A 217 37.42 -36.62 -32.05
C GLY A 217 36.40 -36.71 -30.90
N GLY A 218 35.67 -37.82 -30.80
CA GLY A 218 34.63 -38.06 -29.80
C GLY A 218 35.08 -39.02 -28.70
N ILE A 219 34.70 -38.73 -27.45
CA ILE A 219 34.86 -39.62 -26.29
C ILE A 219 33.52 -40.30 -26.05
N ARG A 220 33.47 -41.62 -26.12
CA ARG A 220 32.28 -42.41 -25.78
C ARG A 220 32.47 -43.12 -24.46
N GLY A 221 31.54 -42.99 -23.53
CA GLY A 221 31.61 -43.67 -22.22
C GLY A 221 30.24 -43.84 -21.59
N PHE A 222 30.20 -44.39 -20.38
CA PHE A 222 28.97 -44.79 -19.70
C PHE A 222 28.76 -44.00 -18.40
N VAL A 223 27.52 -43.55 -18.17
CA VAL A 223 27.07 -42.93 -16.90
C VAL A 223 26.03 -43.81 -16.21
N ARG A 224 25.88 -43.68 -14.89
CA ARG A 224 25.21 -44.71 -14.06
C ARG A 224 23.69 -44.73 -14.20
N SER A 225 23.07 -43.63 -14.63
CA SER A 225 21.61 -43.53 -14.76
C SER A 225 21.17 -42.66 -15.96
N PRO A 226 19.95 -42.87 -16.50
CA PRO A 226 19.39 -42.01 -17.54
C PRO A 226 19.25 -40.54 -17.14
N SER A 227 18.96 -40.27 -15.86
CA SER A 227 18.88 -38.91 -15.31
C SER A 227 20.25 -38.22 -15.24
N GLU A 228 21.31 -38.95 -14.89
CA GLU A 228 22.68 -38.42 -15.00
C GLU A 228 23.03 -38.13 -16.46
N ALA A 229 22.60 -38.97 -17.40
CA ALA A 229 22.82 -38.72 -18.82
C ALA A 229 22.06 -37.47 -19.32
N ASP A 230 20.83 -37.22 -18.85
CA ASP A 230 20.08 -35.99 -19.18
C ASP A 230 20.74 -34.75 -18.59
N GLN A 231 21.15 -34.84 -17.33
CA GLN A 231 21.87 -33.78 -16.65
C GLN A 231 23.23 -33.52 -17.29
N LEU A 232 23.91 -34.54 -17.81
CA LEU A 232 25.17 -34.35 -18.53
C LEU A 232 24.93 -33.73 -19.92
N THR A 233 23.86 -34.12 -20.62
CA THR A 233 23.47 -33.56 -21.92
C THR A 233 23.08 -32.08 -21.81
N SER A 234 22.50 -31.65 -20.68
CA SER A 234 22.17 -30.24 -20.45
C SER A 234 23.39 -29.32 -20.33
N TRP A 235 24.60 -29.88 -20.23
CA TRP A 235 25.88 -29.15 -20.24
C TRP A 235 26.54 -29.12 -21.63
N SER A 236 25.85 -29.59 -22.67
CA SER A 236 26.25 -29.37 -24.07
C SER A 236 26.24 -27.86 -24.37
N GLY A 237 27.32 -27.33 -24.93
CA GLY A 237 27.53 -25.89 -25.16
C GLY A 237 28.59 -25.22 -24.27
N VAL A 238 29.17 -25.97 -23.31
CA VAL A 238 30.21 -25.45 -22.41
C VAL A 238 31.55 -25.34 -23.12
N ARG A 239 32.24 -24.21 -22.92
CA ARG A 239 33.59 -24.00 -23.47
C ARG A 239 34.66 -24.71 -22.64
N PHE A 240 35.52 -25.48 -23.30
CA PHE A 240 36.66 -26.18 -22.72
C PHE A 240 37.83 -26.17 -23.70
N ALA A 241 39.04 -25.83 -23.23
CA ALA A 241 40.26 -25.74 -24.04
C ALA A 241 40.13 -24.91 -25.34
N GLY A 242 39.25 -23.90 -25.34
CA GLY A 242 38.96 -23.05 -26.50
C GLY A 242 37.87 -23.58 -27.43
N GLY A 243 37.48 -24.86 -27.34
CA GLY A 243 36.38 -25.49 -28.06
C GLY A 243 35.05 -25.47 -27.28
N VAL A 244 33.93 -25.69 -27.98
CA VAL A 244 32.59 -25.86 -27.36
C VAL A 244 32.27 -27.35 -27.33
N LEU A 245 32.08 -27.91 -26.13
CA LEU A 245 31.76 -29.31 -25.96
C LEU A 245 30.31 -29.59 -26.40
N LYS A 246 30.12 -30.65 -27.18
CA LYS A 246 28.80 -31.17 -27.53
C LYS A 246 28.64 -32.58 -26.97
N ILE A 247 27.61 -32.77 -26.15
CA ILE A 247 27.35 -34.00 -25.43
C ILE A 247 26.01 -34.59 -25.89
N PHE A 248 25.99 -35.88 -26.22
CA PHE A 248 24.82 -36.59 -26.73
C PHE A 248 24.65 -37.94 -26.03
N LYS A 249 23.40 -38.43 -25.92
CA LYS A 249 23.13 -39.84 -25.60
C LYS A 249 23.22 -40.67 -26.89
N VAL A 250 23.92 -41.78 -26.85
CA VAL A 250 24.03 -42.69 -28.00
C VAL A 250 22.86 -43.66 -27.96
N ASN A 251 21.90 -43.52 -28.88
CA ASN A 251 20.84 -44.51 -29.05
C ASN A 251 21.34 -45.65 -29.94
N SER A 252 21.45 -46.85 -29.36
CA SER A 252 21.69 -48.10 -30.08
C SER A 252 20.43 -48.51 -30.83
N ASN A 253 20.25 -47.97 -32.05
CA ASN A 253 19.71 -48.66 -33.23
C ASN A 253 19.43 -47.68 -34.37
N GLN A 254 20.37 -47.62 -35.33
CA GLN A 254 20.17 -47.64 -36.79
C GLN A 254 21.29 -46.87 -37.51
N GLN A 255 22.06 -47.63 -38.30
CA GLN A 255 23.00 -47.17 -39.33
C GLN A 255 22.32 -47.26 -40.72
N PRO A 256 22.92 -46.76 -41.82
CA PRO A 256 22.27 -45.76 -42.67
C PRO A 256 21.80 -46.29 -44.04
N GLY A 257 20.72 -45.71 -44.55
CA GLY A 257 20.26 -45.86 -45.93
C GLY A 257 19.50 -44.61 -46.36
N PHE A 258 20.01 -43.92 -47.38
CA PHE A 258 19.50 -42.67 -47.92
C PHE A 258 18.06 -42.78 -48.47
N GLY A 259 17.18 -41.83 -48.10
CA GLY A 259 15.83 -41.66 -48.66
C GLY A 259 14.92 -40.68 -47.91
N ALA A 260 15.20 -39.37 -48.02
CA ALA A 260 14.37 -38.16 -47.81
C ALA A 260 13.11 -38.10 -46.89
N GLN A 261 13.13 -37.06 -46.02
CA GLN A 261 12.07 -36.25 -45.34
C GLN A 261 11.52 -36.72 -43.96
N GLY A 262 11.57 -35.97 -42.84
CA GLY A 262 12.11 -34.65 -42.50
C GLY A 262 11.83 -34.31 -41.02
N GLY A 263 12.84 -33.82 -40.27
CA GLY A 263 12.75 -33.49 -38.83
C GLY A 263 12.11 -32.13 -38.49
N PRO A 264 11.94 -31.79 -37.19
CA PRO A 264 11.21 -30.59 -36.72
C PRO A 264 11.76 -29.25 -37.24
N ASP A 265 13.05 -29.16 -37.57
CA ASP A 265 13.65 -27.94 -38.15
C ASP A 265 13.14 -27.61 -39.56
N ASN A 266 12.75 -28.62 -40.36
CA ASN A 266 12.22 -28.42 -41.71
C ASN A 266 10.75 -27.93 -41.67
N THR A 267 10.02 -28.32 -40.62
CA THR A 267 8.63 -27.92 -40.37
C THR A 267 8.53 -26.43 -40.03
N VAL A 268 9.37 -25.93 -39.11
CA VAL A 268 9.41 -24.50 -38.74
C VAL A 268 9.82 -23.64 -39.93
N GLN A 269 10.83 -24.06 -40.71
CA GLN A 269 11.25 -23.35 -41.92
C GLN A 269 10.12 -23.25 -42.96
N THR A 270 9.30 -24.29 -43.11
CA THR A 270 8.13 -24.26 -44.01
C THR A 270 7.13 -23.21 -43.56
N LEU A 271 6.82 -23.16 -42.26
CA LEU A 271 5.91 -22.15 -41.71
C LEU A 271 6.47 -20.73 -41.87
N LYS A 272 7.79 -20.54 -41.67
CA LYS A 272 8.46 -19.26 -41.91
C LYS A 272 8.33 -18.82 -43.37
N MET A 273 8.51 -19.74 -44.33
CA MET A 273 8.33 -19.43 -45.77
C MET A 273 6.88 -19.10 -46.12
N PHE A 274 5.92 -19.87 -45.59
CA PHE A 274 4.49 -19.62 -45.78
C PHE A 274 4.04 -18.27 -45.21
N LEU A 275 4.49 -17.93 -44.00
CA LEU A 275 4.18 -16.63 -43.39
C LEU A 275 4.77 -15.47 -44.18
N LYS A 276 6.00 -15.61 -44.71
CA LYS A 276 6.60 -14.59 -45.58
C LYS A 276 5.82 -14.37 -46.88
N SER A 277 5.31 -15.43 -47.52
CA SER A 277 4.55 -15.28 -48.76
C SER A 277 3.16 -14.67 -48.55
N ARG A 278 2.61 -14.78 -47.33
CA ARG A 278 1.29 -14.29 -46.94
C ARG A 278 1.29 -12.98 -46.17
N TYR A 279 2.48 -12.46 -45.83
CA TYR A 279 2.65 -11.18 -45.15
C TYR A 279 2.93 -10.07 -46.16
N ASN A 280 2.11 -9.03 -46.14
CA ASN A 280 2.33 -7.81 -46.91
C ASN A 280 2.86 -6.71 -45.97
N PRO A 281 4.13 -6.28 -46.10
CA PRO A 281 4.73 -5.26 -45.23
C PRO A 281 4.19 -3.86 -45.48
N GLU A 282 3.77 -3.53 -46.71
CA GLU A 282 3.24 -2.21 -47.06
C GLU A 282 1.87 -1.98 -46.44
N LEU A 283 1.01 -3.00 -46.50
CA LEU A 283 -0.33 -2.97 -45.92
C LEU A 283 -0.36 -3.37 -44.44
N LYS A 284 0.79 -3.78 -43.88
CA LYS A 284 0.89 -4.39 -42.53
C LYS A 284 -0.20 -5.45 -42.32
N LEU A 285 -0.40 -6.31 -43.33
CA LEU A 285 -1.47 -7.31 -43.39
C LEU A 285 -0.87 -8.71 -43.40
N LEU A 286 -1.31 -9.56 -42.48
CA LEU A 286 -1.02 -10.99 -42.50
C LEU A 286 -2.25 -11.77 -42.96
N ASN A 287 -2.17 -12.36 -44.16
CA ASN A 287 -3.28 -13.11 -44.75
C ASN A 287 -3.19 -14.61 -44.44
N LEU A 288 -3.93 -15.06 -43.44
CA LEU A 288 -4.09 -16.46 -43.07
C LEU A 288 -5.48 -16.99 -43.47
N SER A 289 -6.03 -16.52 -44.58
CA SER A 289 -7.29 -17.08 -45.10
C SER A 289 -7.10 -18.44 -45.75
N ALA A 290 -8.09 -19.32 -45.59
CA ALA A 290 -8.16 -20.64 -46.23
C ALA A 290 -6.87 -21.47 -46.11
N VAL A 291 -6.25 -21.50 -44.91
CA VAL A 291 -4.94 -22.15 -44.71
C VAL A 291 -4.96 -23.64 -45.08
N GLN A 292 -6.10 -24.31 -44.89
CA GLN A 292 -6.28 -25.72 -45.24
C GLN A 292 -6.19 -26.00 -46.75
N GLN A 293 -6.44 -24.99 -47.60
CA GLN A 293 -6.40 -25.10 -49.06
C GLN A 293 -5.00 -24.85 -49.64
N ASP A 294 -4.02 -24.51 -48.80
CA ASP A 294 -2.67 -24.24 -49.27
C ASP A 294 -1.97 -25.53 -49.74
N PRO A 295 -1.50 -25.60 -51.01
CA PRO A 295 -0.87 -26.80 -51.57
C PRO A 295 0.47 -27.14 -50.89
N THR A 296 1.19 -26.14 -50.38
CA THR A 296 2.51 -26.32 -49.76
C THR A 296 2.39 -26.98 -48.38
N LEU A 297 1.37 -26.60 -47.62
CA LEU A 297 1.12 -27.14 -46.28
C LEU A 297 0.40 -28.50 -46.33
N SER A 298 -0.52 -28.69 -47.29
CA SER A 298 -1.18 -29.98 -47.49
C SER A 298 -0.22 -31.07 -47.95
N ALA A 299 0.74 -30.74 -48.85
CA ALA A 299 1.78 -31.68 -49.30
C ALA A 299 2.69 -32.18 -48.17
N LYS A 300 2.88 -31.40 -47.09
CA LYS A 300 3.66 -31.79 -45.90
C LYS A 300 2.82 -32.45 -44.79
N GLY A 301 1.54 -32.74 -45.04
CA GLY A 301 0.69 -33.49 -44.12
C GLY A 301 0.23 -32.71 -42.89
N PHE A 302 0.33 -31.38 -42.85
CA PHE A 302 -0.07 -30.57 -41.69
C PHE A 302 -1.56 -30.73 -41.30
N PHE A 303 -2.42 -31.06 -42.27
CA PHE A 303 -3.88 -31.20 -42.07
C PHE A 303 -4.38 -32.65 -42.10
N SER A 304 -3.47 -33.63 -41.98
CA SER A 304 -3.78 -35.07 -42.02
C SER A 304 -4.61 -35.57 -40.83
N SER A 305 -4.58 -34.87 -39.69
CA SER A 305 -5.26 -35.25 -38.44
C SER A 305 -6.05 -34.07 -37.84
N VAL A 306 -7.16 -34.38 -37.16
CA VAL A 306 -7.95 -33.39 -36.41
C VAL A 306 -7.11 -32.70 -35.32
N SER A 307 -6.17 -33.43 -34.68
CA SER A 307 -5.29 -32.85 -33.65
C SER A 307 -4.23 -31.91 -34.22
N THR A 308 -3.77 -32.10 -35.46
CA THR A 308 -2.81 -31.19 -36.08
C THR A 308 -3.52 -29.95 -36.62
N LYS A 309 -4.73 -30.09 -37.20
CA LYS A 309 -5.57 -28.96 -37.65
C LYS A 309 -5.71 -27.85 -36.61
N SER A 310 -6.02 -28.20 -35.35
CA SER A 310 -6.21 -27.21 -34.27
C SER A 310 -4.91 -26.58 -33.75
N LYS A 311 -3.73 -27.17 -34.01
CA LYS A 311 -2.43 -26.69 -33.49
C LYS A 311 -1.62 -25.89 -34.51
N VAL A 312 -1.94 -26.01 -35.81
CA VAL A 312 -1.19 -25.37 -36.90
C VAL A 312 -1.27 -23.85 -36.84
N ILE A 313 -2.46 -23.27 -36.65
CA ILE A 313 -2.63 -21.81 -36.58
C ILE A 313 -1.93 -21.24 -35.33
N THR A 314 -2.04 -21.93 -34.19
CA THR A 314 -1.31 -21.56 -32.96
C THR A 314 0.22 -21.57 -33.18
N ALA A 315 0.74 -22.58 -33.90
CA ALA A 315 2.15 -22.65 -34.25
C ALA A 315 2.56 -21.51 -35.20
N MET A 316 1.72 -21.17 -36.19
CA MET A 316 1.95 -20.04 -37.09
C MET A 316 2.04 -18.71 -36.35
N ILE A 317 1.15 -18.45 -35.38
CA ILE A 317 1.18 -17.23 -34.56
C ILE A 317 2.50 -17.15 -33.76
N LYS A 318 2.93 -18.26 -33.16
CA LYS A 318 4.21 -18.31 -32.43
C LYS A 318 5.42 -18.07 -33.33
N VAL A 319 5.43 -18.66 -34.53
CA VAL A 319 6.49 -18.44 -35.52
C VAL A 319 6.48 -17.00 -36.04
N ALA A 320 5.31 -16.40 -36.26
CA ALA A 320 5.18 -14.99 -36.62
C ALA A 320 5.75 -14.07 -35.54
N CYS A 321 5.51 -14.38 -34.26
CA CYS A 321 6.11 -13.69 -33.12
C CYS A 321 7.65 -13.84 -33.09
N GLU A 322 8.17 -15.06 -33.30
CA GLU A 322 9.61 -15.32 -33.38
C GLU A 322 10.27 -14.53 -34.52
N MET A 323 9.56 -14.37 -35.64
CA MET A 323 9.99 -13.59 -36.81
C MET A 323 9.87 -12.07 -36.61
N LYS A 324 9.24 -11.61 -35.53
CA LYS A 324 8.96 -10.18 -35.25
C LYS A 324 8.23 -9.48 -36.41
N LEU A 325 7.22 -10.12 -36.98
CA LEU A 325 6.39 -9.50 -38.03
C LEU A 325 5.57 -8.33 -37.45
N ASP A 326 5.62 -7.17 -38.09
CA ASP A 326 4.88 -5.97 -37.69
C ASP A 326 3.61 -5.81 -38.52
N PHE A 327 2.51 -6.44 -38.10
CA PHE A 327 1.21 -6.30 -38.76
C PHE A 327 0.15 -5.68 -37.84
N THR A 328 -0.71 -4.84 -38.42
CA THR A 328 -1.88 -4.25 -37.75
C THR A 328 -3.19 -4.85 -38.25
N SER A 329 -3.15 -5.61 -39.34
CA SER A 329 -4.30 -6.28 -39.94
C SER A 329 -4.07 -7.77 -40.08
N ALA A 330 -5.06 -8.59 -39.75
CA ALA A 330 -5.00 -10.04 -39.91
C ALA A 330 -6.28 -10.59 -40.56
N ASP A 331 -6.12 -11.51 -41.51
CA ASP A 331 -7.24 -12.22 -42.13
C ASP A 331 -7.19 -13.70 -41.75
N LEU A 332 -8.25 -14.19 -41.09
CA LEU A 332 -8.45 -15.58 -40.67
C LEU A 332 -9.74 -16.16 -41.28
N SER A 333 -10.17 -15.63 -42.41
CA SER A 333 -11.40 -16.06 -43.09
C SER A 333 -11.28 -17.47 -43.68
N ASN A 334 -12.41 -18.17 -43.80
CA ASN A 334 -12.51 -19.50 -44.44
C ASN A 334 -11.63 -20.60 -43.79
N ASN A 335 -11.51 -20.60 -42.45
CA ASN A 335 -10.68 -21.57 -41.71
C ASN A 335 -11.47 -22.60 -40.92
N ASP A 336 -12.79 -22.67 -41.11
CA ASP A 336 -13.71 -23.57 -40.38
C ASP A 336 -13.64 -23.42 -38.85
N LEU A 337 -13.31 -22.22 -38.35
CA LEU A 337 -13.20 -21.99 -36.91
C LEU A 337 -14.57 -22.08 -36.23
N THR A 338 -14.70 -22.96 -35.24
CA THR A 338 -15.92 -23.12 -34.41
C THR A 338 -15.83 -22.37 -33.09
N ASP A 339 -14.62 -22.13 -32.60
CA ASP A 339 -14.31 -21.40 -31.37
C ASP A 339 -12.95 -20.68 -31.49
N LEU A 340 -12.72 -19.66 -30.66
CA LEU A 340 -11.54 -18.79 -30.71
C LEU A 340 -10.44 -19.19 -29.71
N THR A 341 -10.64 -20.25 -28.93
CA THR A 341 -9.62 -20.78 -28.01
C THR A 341 -8.33 -21.22 -28.70
N THR A 342 -8.41 -21.76 -29.93
CA THR A 342 -7.24 -22.20 -30.72
C THR A 342 -6.38 -21.03 -31.21
N VAL A 343 -6.98 -19.85 -31.34
CA VAL A 343 -6.35 -18.59 -31.79
C VAL A 343 -6.25 -17.57 -30.66
N SER A 344 -6.39 -17.99 -29.40
CA SER A 344 -6.27 -17.10 -28.24
C SER A 344 -4.91 -16.42 -28.15
N ASP A 345 -3.86 -17.11 -28.62
CA ASP A 345 -2.50 -16.62 -28.66
C ASP A 345 -2.35 -15.38 -29.57
N LEU A 346 -3.17 -15.22 -30.62
CA LEU A 346 -3.12 -14.04 -31.51
C LEU A 346 -3.29 -12.74 -30.71
N ALA A 347 -4.28 -12.72 -29.82
CA ALA A 347 -4.58 -11.57 -28.98
C ALA A 347 -3.51 -11.31 -27.92
N ARG A 348 -2.72 -12.32 -27.53
CA ARG A 348 -1.62 -12.18 -26.57
C ARG A 348 -0.35 -11.67 -27.26
N GLU A 349 0.03 -12.28 -28.39
CA GLU A 349 1.27 -11.95 -29.09
C GLU A 349 1.17 -10.65 -29.91
N PHE A 350 -0.04 -10.29 -30.39
CA PHE A 350 -0.27 -9.11 -31.23
C PHE A 350 -1.38 -8.19 -30.65
N PRO A 351 -1.16 -7.55 -29.49
CA PRO A 351 -2.18 -6.75 -28.81
C PRO A 351 -2.53 -5.42 -29.53
N LYS A 352 -1.65 -4.95 -30.42
CA LYS A 352 -1.82 -3.71 -31.22
C LYS A 352 -2.63 -3.92 -32.52
N LEU A 353 -3.23 -5.10 -32.71
CA LEU A 353 -4.03 -5.42 -33.90
C LEU A 353 -5.24 -4.49 -34.02
N GLN A 354 -5.43 -3.92 -35.20
CA GLN A 354 -6.48 -2.94 -35.51
C GLN A 354 -7.59 -3.55 -36.38
N ASN A 355 -7.25 -4.40 -37.35
CA ASN A 355 -8.23 -4.96 -38.28
C ASN A 355 -8.19 -6.49 -38.24
N LEU A 356 -9.36 -7.12 -38.13
CA LEU A 356 -9.47 -8.57 -38.08
C LEU A 356 -10.63 -9.08 -38.94
N ALA A 357 -10.33 -9.96 -39.89
CA ALA A 357 -11.34 -10.66 -40.67
C ALA A 357 -11.51 -12.11 -40.19
N LEU A 358 -12.74 -12.48 -39.84
CA LEU A 358 -13.15 -13.83 -39.45
C LEU A 358 -14.31 -14.34 -40.31
N SER A 359 -14.41 -13.85 -41.55
CA SER A 359 -15.52 -14.18 -42.44
C SER A 359 -15.56 -15.67 -42.81
N ASN A 360 -16.76 -16.19 -43.10
CA ASN A 360 -16.99 -17.58 -43.53
C ASN A 360 -16.37 -18.64 -42.59
N ASN A 361 -16.52 -18.43 -41.27
CA ASN A 361 -16.20 -19.44 -40.26
C ASN A 361 -17.50 -20.03 -39.68
N ARG A 362 -17.38 -20.92 -38.68
CA ARG A 362 -18.50 -21.64 -38.06
C ARG A 362 -18.81 -21.12 -36.66
N LEU A 363 -18.63 -19.81 -36.43
CA LEU A 363 -18.89 -19.18 -35.14
C LEU A 363 -20.40 -19.01 -34.93
N ALA A 364 -20.95 -19.68 -33.92
CA ALA A 364 -22.40 -19.72 -33.69
C ALA A 364 -22.89 -18.84 -32.51
N ARG A 365 -22.00 -18.39 -31.62
CA ARG A 365 -22.36 -17.70 -30.37
C ARG A 365 -21.41 -16.54 -30.09
N VAL A 366 -21.91 -15.43 -29.54
CA VAL A 366 -21.06 -14.26 -29.18
C VAL A 366 -20.05 -14.58 -28.08
N LYS A 367 -20.37 -15.53 -27.19
CA LYS A 367 -19.51 -15.91 -26.06
C LYS A 367 -18.10 -16.37 -26.47
N VAL A 368 -17.90 -16.82 -27.71
CA VAL A 368 -16.57 -17.20 -28.22
C VAL A 368 -15.57 -16.03 -28.16
N PHE A 369 -16.05 -14.77 -28.25
CA PHE A 369 -15.21 -13.58 -28.18
C PHE A 369 -14.77 -13.21 -26.75
N GLU A 370 -15.34 -13.82 -25.70
CA GLU A 370 -14.94 -13.55 -24.31
C GLU A 370 -13.46 -13.86 -24.06
N VAL A 371 -12.88 -14.82 -24.79
CA VAL A 371 -11.45 -15.20 -24.73
C VAL A 371 -10.52 -14.00 -25.02
N TRP A 372 -10.99 -13.04 -25.81
CA TRP A 372 -10.25 -11.83 -26.23
C TRP A 372 -10.66 -10.57 -25.47
N LYS A 373 -11.59 -10.68 -24.52
CA LYS A 373 -12.00 -9.55 -23.67
C LYS A 373 -10.78 -8.97 -22.95
N LYS A 374 -10.60 -7.64 -23.07
CA LYS A 374 -9.45 -6.87 -22.55
C LYS A 374 -8.07 -7.18 -23.19
N LYS A 375 -7.99 -8.01 -24.23
CA LYS A 375 -6.72 -8.33 -24.91
C LYS A 375 -6.54 -7.57 -26.23
N LEU A 376 -7.59 -7.50 -27.05
CA LEU A 376 -7.60 -6.75 -28.31
C LEU A 376 -8.19 -5.34 -28.11
N GLY A 377 -7.50 -4.52 -27.31
CA GLY A 377 -7.96 -3.17 -26.96
C GLY A 377 -7.92 -2.16 -28.11
N TYR A 378 -7.16 -2.44 -29.17
CA TYR A 378 -6.93 -1.56 -30.32
C TYR A 378 -7.75 -1.92 -31.57
N LEU A 379 -8.58 -2.97 -31.48
CA LEU A 379 -9.36 -3.44 -32.61
C LEU A 379 -10.37 -2.38 -33.05
N ARG A 380 -10.18 -1.87 -34.27
CA ARG A 380 -10.98 -0.85 -34.96
C ARG A 380 -12.02 -1.47 -35.90
N GLU A 381 -11.64 -2.49 -36.64
CA GLU A 381 -12.48 -3.13 -37.67
C GLU A 381 -12.55 -4.64 -37.47
N LEU A 382 -13.77 -5.17 -37.54
CA LEU A 382 -14.06 -6.60 -37.43
C LEU A 382 -15.00 -7.04 -38.55
N ILE A 383 -14.66 -8.12 -39.26
CA ILE A 383 -15.50 -8.70 -40.31
C ILE A 383 -15.94 -10.10 -39.88
N LEU A 384 -17.24 -10.30 -39.70
CA LEU A 384 -17.90 -11.54 -39.27
C LEU A 384 -18.87 -12.10 -40.32
N ALA A 385 -18.99 -11.48 -41.50
CA ALA A 385 -19.86 -11.94 -42.59
C ALA A 385 -19.73 -13.45 -42.86
N GLY A 386 -20.86 -14.13 -43.10
CA GLY A 386 -20.90 -15.56 -43.40
C GLY A 386 -20.78 -16.51 -42.19
N ASN A 387 -20.75 -15.99 -40.95
CA ASN A 387 -20.82 -16.82 -39.75
C ASN A 387 -22.28 -17.11 -39.31
N PRO A 388 -22.58 -18.31 -38.77
CA PRO A 388 -23.91 -18.65 -38.24
C PRO A 388 -24.43 -17.67 -37.17
N LEU A 389 -23.52 -16.99 -36.46
CA LEU A 389 -23.81 -15.94 -35.48
C LEU A 389 -24.73 -14.83 -36.04
N LEU A 390 -24.57 -14.48 -37.31
CA LEU A 390 -25.30 -13.38 -37.96
C LEU A 390 -26.46 -13.89 -38.84
N ASN A 391 -26.77 -15.19 -38.81
CA ASN A 391 -27.82 -15.81 -39.62
C ASN A 391 -29.24 -15.64 -39.02
N THR A 392 -29.43 -14.68 -38.12
CA THR A 392 -30.73 -14.35 -37.54
C THR A 392 -31.37 -13.19 -38.29
N THR A 393 -32.64 -13.32 -38.64
CA THR A 393 -33.44 -12.27 -39.29
C THR A 393 -34.07 -11.32 -38.27
N ASN A 394 -33.90 -11.57 -36.97
CA ASN A 394 -34.47 -10.77 -35.88
C ASN A 394 -33.59 -9.54 -35.55
N PRO A 395 -34.07 -8.29 -35.79
CA PRO A 395 -33.28 -7.08 -35.53
C PRO A 395 -32.86 -6.92 -34.06
N THR A 396 -33.65 -7.42 -33.11
CA THR A 396 -33.36 -7.32 -31.68
C THR A 396 -32.16 -8.18 -31.29
N GLU A 397 -32.02 -9.37 -31.87
CA GLU A 397 -30.89 -10.27 -31.62
C GLU A 397 -29.60 -9.71 -32.23
N VAL A 398 -29.66 -9.16 -33.44
CA VAL A 398 -28.52 -8.48 -34.08
C VAL A 398 -28.02 -7.31 -33.22
N ASN A 399 -28.94 -6.50 -32.68
CA ASN A 399 -28.58 -5.40 -31.79
C ASN A 399 -27.98 -5.88 -30.46
N SER A 400 -28.47 -7.00 -29.92
CA SER A 400 -27.86 -7.62 -28.73
C SER A 400 -26.44 -8.12 -29.02
N ILE A 401 -26.19 -8.74 -30.18
CA ILE A 401 -24.87 -9.19 -30.60
C ILE A 401 -23.91 -7.99 -30.74
N LYS A 402 -24.36 -6.92 -31.41
CA LYS A 402 -23.59 -5.68 -31.54
C LYS A 402 -23.24 -5.10 -30.16
N SER A 403 -24.19 -5.02 -29.24
CA SER A 403 -23.95 -4.51 -27.88
C SER A 403 -22.90 -5.33 -27.12
N GLU A 404 -22.97 -6.65 -27.20
CA GLU A 404 -21.98 -7.53 -26.56
C GLU A 404 -20.58 -7.41 -27.20
N LEU A 405 -20.49 -7.33 -28.53
CA LEU A 405 -19.20 -7.09 -29.22
C LEU A 405 -18.58 -5.73 -28.83
N LEU A 406 -19.40 -4.69 -28.70
CA LEU A 406 -18.99 -3.36 -28.24
C LEU A 406 -18.51 -3.34 -26.78
N LYS A 407 -18.95 -4.29 -25.93
CA LYS A 407 -18.42 -4.50 -24.57
C LYS A 407 -17.08 -5.24 -24.58
N VAL A 408 -16.88 -6.16 -25.52
CA VAL A 408 -15.63 -6.94 -25.64
C VAL A 408 -14.51 -6.10 -26.26
N PHE A 409 -14.82 -5.26 -27.25
CA PHE A 409 -13.87 -4.42 -28.00
C PHE A 409 -14.16 -2.92 -27.83
N PRO A 410 -13.51 -2.25 -26.86
CA PRO A 410 -13.80 -0.85 -26.54
C PRO A 410 -13.45 0.16 -27.64
N ARG A 411 -12.64 -0.22 -28.65
CA ARG A 411 -12.24 0.66 -29.77
C ARG A 411 -12.86 0.27 -31.12
N LEU A 412 -13.81 -0.66 -31.14
CA LEU A 412 -14.45 -1.11 -32.39
C LEU A 412 -15.30 0.02 -33.00
N VAL A 413 -15.00 0.37 -34.25
CA VAL A 413 -15.68 1.42 -35.03
C VAL A 413 -16.50 0.81 -36.16
N ILE A 414 -15.95 -0.19 -36.85
CA ILE A 414 -16.57 -0.79 -38.05
C ILE A 414 -16.81 -2.29 -37.82
N LEU A 415 -18.02 -2.75 -38.11
CA LEU A 415 -18.40 -4.17 -38.12
C LEU A 415 -19.04 -4.50 -39.46
N ASP A 416 -18.46 -5.43 -40.23
CA ASP A 416 -18.97 -5.84 -41.55
C ASP A 416 -19.22 -4.66 -42.52
N GLY A 417 -18.39 -3.62 -42.45
CA GLY A 417 -18.54 -2.39 -43.23
C GLY A 417 -19.58 -1.40 -42.69
N GLU A 418 -20.33 -1.76 -41.65
CA GLU A 418 -21.25 -0.86 -40.94
C GLU A 418 -20.51 -0.06 -39.85
N VAL A 419 -20.71 1.26 -39.83
CA VAL A 419 -20.13 2.14 -38.82
C VAL A 419 -20.97 2.10 -37.54
N LEU A 420 -20.41 1.57 -36.45
CA LEU A 420 -21.08 1.41 -35.16
C LEU A 420 -20.84 2.57 -34.18
N ARG A 421 -19.75 3.32 -34.33
CA ARG A 421 -19.36 4.42 -33.42
C ARG A 421 -18.78 5.61 -34.19
N ASN A 422 -18.96 6.81 -33.64
CA ASN A 422 -18.27 8.00 -34.12
C ASN A 422 -16.80 7.96 -33.67
N GLU A 423 -15.88 7.96 -34.63
CA GLU A 423 -14.43 7.84 -34.41
C GLU A 423 -13.84 9.06 -33.68
N GLU A 424 -14.30 10.28 -33.96
CA GLU A 424 -13.84 11.50 -33.29
C GLU A 424 -14.28 11.56 -31.83
N ALA A 425 -15.55 11.24 -31.56
CA ALA A 425 -16.07 11.21 -30.19
C ALA A 425 -15.37 10.13 -29.35
N LEU A 426 -15.13 8.96 -29.95
CA LEU A 426 -14.40 7.87 -29.32
C LEU A 426 -12.94 8.27 -29.05
N ARG A 427 -12.27 8.92 -30.01
CA ARG A 427 -10.91 9.42 -29.86
C ARG A 427 -10.81 10.44 -28.74
N LYS A 428 -11.77 11.38 -28.63
CA LYS A 428 -11.81 12.39 -27.55
C LYS A 428 -12.04 11.76 -26.17
N ASN A 429 -12.91 10.75 -26.09
CA ASN A 429 -13.19 10.04 -24.84
C ASN A 429 -12.04 9.13 -24.40
N LEU A 430 -11.20 8.67 -25.34
CA LEU A 430 -10.06 7.79 -25.07
C LEU A 430 -8.72 8.51 -25.03
N SER A 431 -8.62 9.73 -25.55
CA SER A 431 -7.43 10.57 -25.46
C SER A 431 -7.36 11.20 -24.07
N LEU A 432 -6.26 10.94 -23.37
CA LEU A 432 -5.91 11.74 -22.20
C LEU A 432 -5.62 13.18 -22.67
N SER A 433 -6.01 14.18 -21.87
CA SER A 433 -5.89 15.60 -22.22
C SER A 433 -4.44 16.15 -22.17
N PHE A 434 -3.43 15.29 -22.27
CA PHE A 434 -2.02 15.68 -22.20
C PHE A 434 -1.44 15.91 -23.59
N ASP A 435 -0.56 16.90 -23.70
CA ASP A 435 0.25 17.13 -24.89
C ASP A 435 1.14 15.91 -25.18
N ARG A 436 1.62 15.81 -26.43
CA ARG A 436 2.41 14.65 -26.88
C ARG A 436 3.62 14.43 -25.97
N PRO A 437 3.93 13.19 -25.57
CA PRO A 437 5.12 12.89 -24.78
C PRO A 437 6.37 13.31 -25.55
N GLN A 438 7.27 14.02 -24.87
CA GLN A 438 8.60 14.37 -25.38
C GLN A 438 9.64 13.59 -24.58
N ALA A 439 10.64 13.03 -25.28
CA ALA A 439 11.70 12.27 -24.63
C ALA A 439 12.71 13.15 -23.88
N MET A 440 12.90 14.40 -24.32
CA MET A 440 13.91 15.29 -23.73
C MET A 440 13.27 16.62 -23.40
N PHE A 441 13.48 17.09 -22.18
CA PHE A 441 13.06 18.41 -21.74
C PHE A 441 14.23 19.15 -21.10
N PHE A 442 14.48 20.37 -21.58
CA PHE A 442 15.48 21.26 -21.00
C PHE A 442 14.87 22.64 -20.85
N GLN A 443 15.04 23.27 -19.68
CA GLN A 443 14.56 24.62 -19.44
C GLN A 443 15.19 25.67 -20.39
N ASP A 444 16.47 25.52 -20.72
CA ASP A 444 17.22 26.40 -21.60
C ASP A 444 18.42 25.68 -22.25
N ASP A 445 18.97 26.29 -23.31
CA ASP A 445 20.06 25.72 -24.11
C ASP A 445 21.38 25.54 -23.34
N GLU A 446 21.64 26.39 -22.34
CA GLU A 446 22.82 26.29 -21.48
C GLU A 446 22.69 25.08 -20.53
N THR A 447 21.52 24.91 -19.91
CA THR A 447 21.19 23.76 -19.06
C THR A 447 21.29 22.46 -19.86
N ARG A 448 20.87 22.46 -21.13
CA ARG A 448 21.03 21.33 -22.04
C ARG A 448 22.49 20.96 -22.24
N ALA A 449 23.35 21.93 -22.57
CA ALA A 449 24.77 21.67 -22.79
C ALA A 449 25.46 21.15 -21.52
N LEU A 450 25.22 21.79 -20.37
CA LEU A 450 25.80 21.39 -19.09
C LEU A 450 25.34 20.00 -18.66
N SER A 451 24.04 19.73 -18.71
CA SER A 451 23.46 18.45 -18.27
C SER A 451 23.89 17.28 -19.15
N THR A 452 23.91 17.47 -20.48
CA THR A 452 24.31 16.43 -21.43
C THR A 452 25.79 16.04 -21.24
N ASN A 453 26.67 17.05 -21.11
CA ASN A 453 28.09 16.82 -20.85
C ASN A 453 28.31 16.13 -19.49
N PHE A 454 27.60 16.57 -18.46
CA PHE A 454 27.69 15.99 -17.13
C PHE A 454 27.25 14.52 -17.13
N ILE A 455 26.08 14.19 -17.66
CA ILE A 455 25.52 12.83 -17.69
C ILE A 455 26.39 11.87 -18.52
N THR A 456 26.88 12.31 -19.68
CA THR A 456 27.74 11.48 -20.53
C THR A 456 29.03 11.09 -19.79
N ASN A 457 29.68 12.05 -19.13
CA ASN A 457 30.88 11.78 -18.35
C ASN A 457 30.59 10.96 -17.08
N PHE A 458 29.49 11.27 -16.40
CA PHE A 458 29.08 10.57 -15.19
C PHE A 458 28.86 9.08 -15.45
N TYR A 459 28.08 8.71 -16.48
CA TYR A 459 27.81 7.30 -16.76
C TYR A 459 29.01 6.55 -17.37
N ASN A 460 29.87 7.24 -18.13
CA ASN A 460 31.14 6.68 -18.57
C ASN A 460 32.01 6.26 -17.36
N LEU A 461 32.12 7.13 -16.35
CA LEU A 461 32.81 6.82 -15.10
C LEU A 461 32.06 5.79 -14.25
N TRP A 462 30.73 5.83 -14.22
CA TRP A 462 29.90 4.88 -13.47
C TRP A 462 30.07 3.42 -13.92
N ASP A 463 30.16 3.21 -15.23
CA ASP A 463 30.32 1.87 -15.82
C ASP A 463 31.79 1.41 -15.86
N SER A 464 32.75 2.33 -15.97
CA SER A 464 34.18 2.00 -16.01
C SER A 464 34.84 1.95 -14.62
N ASN A 465 34.75 3.03 -13.83
CA ASN A 465 35.37 3.15 -12.51
C ASN A 465 34.64 4.14 -11.58
N ARG A 466 33.78 3.59 -10.71
CA ARG A 466 32.98 4.37 -9.74
C ARG A 466 33.79 5.15 -8.70
N GLN A 467 35.05 4.79 -8.45
CA GLN A 467 35.89 5.52 -7.49
C GLN A 467 36.21 6.93 -7.98
N GLN A 468 36.36 7.11 -9.29
CA GLN A 468 36.64 8.42 -9.88
C GLN A 468 35.47 9.39 -9.75
N LEU A 469 34.25 8.90 -9.53
CA LEU A 469 33.08 9.74 -9.28
C LEU A 469 33.14 10.45 -7.92
N MET A 470 33.95 9.98 -6.97
CA MET A 470 33.98 10.56 -5.62
C MET A 470 34.44 12.02 -5.58
N VAL A 471 35.14 12.49 -6.63
CA VAL A 471 35.48 13.92 -6.80
C VAL A 471 34.24 14.81 -6.94
N LEU A 472 33.11 14.25 -7.37
CA LEU A 472 31.85 14.98 -7.56
C LEU A 472 31.01 15.06 -6.28
N TYR A 473 31.33 14.28 -5.25
CA TYR A 473 30.57 14.27 -3.99
C TYR A 473 31.37 14.98 -2.89
N GLN A 474 30.69 15.65 -1.97
CA GLN A 474 31.27 16.30 -0.79
C GLN A 474 30.76 15.63 0.49
N ASN A 475 31.14 16.14 1.66
CA ASN A 475 30.73 15.58 2.94
C ASN A 475 29.21 15.66 3.15
N GLU A 476 28.57 16.72 2.67
CA GLU A 476 27.12 16.97 2.76
C GLU A 476 26.32 16.27 1.67
N SER A 477 26.99 15.66 0.69
CA SER A 477 26.33 14.96 -0.39
C SER A 477 25.59 13.72 0.12
N GLN A 478 24.44 13.44 -0.47
CA GLN A 478 23.58 12.33 -0.08
C GLN A 478 23.31 11.39 -1.25
N PHE A 479 23.27 10.09 -0.97
CA PHE A 479 22.90 9.05 -1.92
C PHE A 479 21.92 8.05 -1.30
N SER A 480 20.92 7.64 -2.05
CA SER A 480 20.08 6.50 -1.66
C SER A 480 19.52 5.75 -2.87
N VAL A 481 19.22 4.46 -2.65
CA VAL A 481 18.66 3.58 -3.68
C VAL A 481 17.26 3.16 -3.27
N GLN A 482 16.29 3.30 -4.16
CA GLN A 482 14.94 2.76 -4.02
C GLN A 482 14.75 1.60 -5.01
N ILE A 483 13.99 0.58 -4.60
CA ILE A 483 13.57 -0.48 -5.50
C ILE A 483 12.06 -0.45 -5.61
N ASP A 484 11.59 -0.48 -6.84
CA ASP A 484 10.21 -0.78 -7.14
C ASP A 484 10.08 -2.19 -7.74
N MET A 485 9.45 -3.07 -6.97
CA MET A 485 9.12 -4.44 -7.40
C MET A 485 7.76 -4.51 -8.10
N SER A 486 7.08 -3.37 -8.30
CA SER A 486 5.84 -3.33 -9.05
C SER A 486 6.14 -3.69 -10.51
N HIS A 487 5.61 -4.83 -10.96
CA HIS A 487 5.70 -5.23 -12.36
C HIS A 487 4.52 -4.60 -13.10
N PRO A 488 4.73 -3.96 -14.26
CA PRO A 488 3.61 -3.54 -15.09
C PRO A 488 2.79 -4.76 -15.44
N LYS A 489 1.48 -4.71 -15.16
CA LYS A 489 0.52 -5.80 -15.44
C LYS A 489 0.39 -6.14 -16.94
N ALA A 490 1.07 -5.40 -17.81
CA ALA A 490 0.93 -5.49 -19.26
C ALA A 490 1.79 -6.57 -19.92
N PHE A 491 2.83 -7.08 -19.24
CA PHE A 491 3.74 -8.07 -19.80
C PHE A 491 3.80 -9.32 -18.90
N ASP A 492 3.10 -10.39 -19.31
CA ASP A 492 3.27 -11.74 -18.77
C ASP A 492 4.64 -12.32 -19.23
N SER A 493 5.74 -11.64 -18.91
CA SER A 493 7.06 -12.26 -19.07
C SER A 493 7.23 -13.30 -17.97
N LYS A 494 7.60 -14.54 -18.35
CA LYS A 494 7.84 -15.63 -17.39
C LYS A 494 9.07 -15.40 -16.50
N ASP A 495 9.89 -14.40 -16.84
CA ASP A 495 11.16 -14.11 -16.18
C ASP A 495 11.04 -12.83 -15.34
N LEU A 496 10.64 -12.98 -14.09
CA LEU A 496 10.67 -11.91 -13.11
C LEU A 496 12.13 -11.47 -12.86
N PRO A 497 12.44 -10.15 -12.91
CA PRO A 497 13.78 -9.66 -12.65
C PRO A 497 14.19 -9.91 -11.18
N ASP A 498 15.46 -10.30 -10.99
CA ASP A 498 16.04 -10.54 -9.67
C ASP A 498 16.68 -9.25 -9.12
N PHE A 499 16.22 -8.81 -7.95
CA PHE A 499 16.69 -7.60 -7.26
C PHE A 499 17.53 -7.90 -6.01
N SER A 500 17.98 -9.15 -5.82
CA SER A 500 18.63 -9.60 -4.57
C SER A 500 19.83 -8.74 -4.13
N TYR A 501 20.64 -8.23 -5.08
CA TYR A 501 21.78 -7.36 -4.74
C TYR A 501 21.37 -5.95 -4.30
N TYR A 502 20.20 -5.48 -4.73
CA TYR A 502 19.71 -4.14 -4.44
C TYR A 502 18.90 -4.12 -3.15
N LEU A 503 18.14 -5.19 -2.84
CA LEU A 503 17.22 -5.24 -1.69
C LEU A 503 17.85 -4.78 -0.35
N PRO A 504 19.10 -5.15 -0.01
CA PRO A 504 19.75 -4.67 1.21
C PRO A 504 19.99 -3.15 1.22
N LEU A 505 20.10 -2.49 0.07
CA LEU A 505 20.29 -1.04 -0.07
C LEU A 505 18.97 -0.27 -0.17
N SER A 506 17.85 -0.96 -0.40
CA SER A 506 16.57 -0.33 -0.70
C SER A 506 16.08 0.57 0.44
N ARG A 507 15.78 1.82 0.09
CA ARG A 507 15.14 2.85 0.93
C ARG A 507 13.77 3.23 0.36
N ASN A 508 12.87 2.25 0.24
CA ASN A 508 11.49 2.52 -0.18
C ASN A 508 10.61 2.89 1.03
N LEU A 509 10.33 4.18 1.23
CA LEU A 509 9.60 4.69 2.40
C LEU A 509 8.17 4.15 2.52
N THR A 510 7.56 3.74 1.40
CA THR A 510 6.21 3.15 1.39
C THR A 510 6.18 1.71 1.89
N LYS A 511 7.31 1.00 1.80
CA LYS A 511 7.46 -0.40 2.22
C LYS A 511 8.17 -0.53 3.57
N MET A 512 8.97 0.46 3.95
CA MET A 512 9.73 0.46 5.19
C MET A 512 9.01 1.28 6.25
N SER A 513 8.55 0.65 7.34
CA SER A 513 7.85 1.34 8.43
C SER A 513 8.79 2.00 9.45
N SER A 514 9.98 1.42 9.69
CA SER A 514 10.92 1.91 10.72
C SER A 514 11.71 3.16 10.28
N ALA A 515 11.59 4.25 11.06
CA ALA A 515 12.35 5.50 10.86
C ALA A 515 13.88 5.30 10.93
N LYS A 516 14.34 4.51 11.89
CA LYS A 516 15.77 4.21 12.09
C LYS A 516 16.36 3.45 10.90
N VAL A 517 15.65 2.45 10.38
CA VAL A 517 16.10 1.74 9.19
C VAL A 517 16.08 2.67 7.97
N ARG A 518 15.07 3.55 7.82
CA ARG A 518 15.04 4.56 6.75
C ARG A 518 16.28 5.48 6.79
N MET A 519 16.66 5.97 7.97
CA MET A 519 17.83 6.82 8.15
C MET A 519 19.14 6.06 7.88
N GLY A 520 19.25 4.81 8.35
CA GLY A 520 20.43 3.96 8.14
C GLY A 520 20.66 3.51 6.68
N LYS A 521 19.68 3.68 5.79
CA LYS A 521 19.83 3.47 4.34
C LYS A 521 20.22 4.74 3.58
N LEU A 522 20.31 5.91 4.22
CA LEU A 522 20.94 7.09 3.61
C LEU A 522 22.45 6.91 3.64
N ALA A 523 23.12 7.07 2.51
CA ALA A 523 24.56 7.26 2.49
C ALA A 523 24.86 8.77 2.50
N HIS A 524 25.64 9.22 3.48
CA HIS A 524 26.06 10.61 3.62
C HIS A 524 27.58 10.71 3.51
N GLY A 525 28.07 11.63 2.67
CA GLY A 525 29.49 11.84 2.43
C GLY A 525 30.16 10.77 1.56
N GLN A 526 31.33 11.11 1.01
CA GLN A 526 32.03 10.29 0.01
C GLN A 526 32.25 8.83 0.43
N GLU A 527 32.64 8.57 1.69
CA GLU A 527 32.97 7.23 2.16
C GLU A 527 31.75 6.29 2.16
N GLN A 528 30.62 6.74 2.71
CA GLN A 528 29.39 5.94 2.75
C GLN A 528 28.77 5.77 1.36
N ILE A 529 28.87 6.80 0.52
CA ILE A 529 28.41 6.75 -0.88
C ILE A 529 29.23 5.72 -1.65
N PHE A 530 30.57 5.76 -1.56
CA PHE A 530 31.44 4.78 -2.20
C PHE A 530 31.18 3.35 -1.70
N LYS A 531 30.97 3.18 -0.39
CA LYS A 531 30.56 1.90 0.19
C LYS A 531 29.23 1.39 -0.39
N SER A 532 28.30 2.27 -0.72
CA SER A 532 27.03 1.89 -1.37
C SER A 532 27.25 1.56 -2.85
N PHE A 533 28.13 2.29 -3.55
CA PHE A 533 28.46 2.04 -4.96
C PHE A 533 29.12 0.68 -5.19
N THR A 534 29.96 0.21 -4.27
CA THR A 534 30.62 -1.11 -4.35
C THR A 534 29.66 -2.28 -4.14
N GLN A 535 28.49 -2.03 -3.53
CA GLN A 535 27.43 -3.03 -3.28
C GLN A 535 26.46 -3.17 -4.46
N ILE A 536 26.47 -2.23 -5.39
CA ILE A 536 25.65 -2.28 -6.61
C ILE A 536 26.40 -3.08 -7.68
N PRO A 537 25.76 -4.01 -8.43
CA PRO A 537 26.38 -4.73 -9.55
C PRO A 537 27.04 -3.81 -10.56
N LYS A 538 28.06 -4.27 -11.29
CA LYS A 538 28.63 -3.51 -12.40
C LYS A 538 27.63 -3.44 -13.54
N THR A 539 27.50 -2.27 -14.15
CA THR A 539 26.48 -1.95 -15.15
C THR A 539 27.10 -1.55 -16.48
N GLN A 540 26.27 -1.49 -17.51
CA GLN A 540 26.57 -0.90 -18.81
C GLN A 540 25.34 -0.15 -19.32
N HIS A 541 25.50 1.15 -19.56
CA HIS A 541 24.49 2.05 -20.11
C HIS A 541 24.81 2.36 -21.58
N GLU A 542 23.86 2.11 -22.48
CA GLU A 542 24.00 2.29 -23.93
C GLU A 542 23.64 3.73 -24.38
N LEU A 543 23.99 4.76 -23.59
CA LEU A 543 23.58 6.16 -23.82
C LEU A 543 24.02 6.73 -25.18
N LEU A 544 25.23 6.40 -25.62
CA LEU A 544 25.79 6.91 -26.90
C LEU A 544 25.37 6.05 -28.10
N THR A 545 25.12 4.77 -27.90
CA THR A 545 24.80 3.82 -28.98
C THR A 545 23.31 3.72 -29.24
N LYS A 546 22.46 3.98 -28.25
CA LYS A 546 21.00 3.96 -28.33
C LYS A 546 20.38 5.10 -27.51
N PRO A 547 20.52 6.37 -27.96
CA PRO A 547 19.95 7.51 -27.25
C PRO A 547 18.41 7.45 -27.13
N ASP A 548 17.73 6.82 -28.10
CA ASP A 548 16.26 6.71 -28.14
C ASP A 548 15.67 5.82 -27.02
N ASP A 549 16.51 5.11 -26.26
CA ASP A 549 16.08 4.28 -25.13
C ASP A 549 16.13 5.01 -23.78
N PHE A 550 16.47 6.30 -23.78
CA PHE A 550 16.56 7.15 -22.60
C PHE A 550 15.69 8.40 -22.74
N SER A 551 15.16 8.87 -21.63
CA SER A 551 14.50 10.19 -21.52
C SER A 551 15.19 11.01 -20.43
N MET A 552 15.25 12.33 -20.61
CA MET A 552 15.91 13.22 -19.66
C MET A 552 15.16 14.53 -19.49
N GLU A 553 14.92 14.92 -18.24
CA GLU A 553 14.33 16.21 -17.88
C GLU A 553 15.28 17.01 -16.98
N CYS A 554 15.52 18.27 -17.37
CA CYS A 554 16.42 19.18 -16.67
C CYS A 554 15.74 20.50 -16.32
N TYR A 555 15.79 20.87 -15.03
CA TYR A 555 15.26 22.13 -14.51
C TYR A 555 16.31 22.84 -13.65
N ARG A 556 16.33 24.17 -13.69
CA ARG A 556 17.08 24.98 -12.73
C ARG A 556 16.28 25.12 -11.44
N LEU A 557 16.98 25.08 -10.32
CA LEU A 557 16.48 25.33 -8.98
C LEU A 557 17.08 26.66 -8.49
N PRO A 558 16.39 27.80 -8.71
CA PRO A 558 16.98 29.13 -8.50
C PRO A 558 17.41 29.38 -7.06
N GLN A 559 16.71 28.80 -6.09
CA GLN A 559 16.97 28.98 -4.65
C GLN A 559 18.35 28.48 -4.22
N MET A 560 18.93 27.53 -4.96
CA MET A 560 20.22 26.91 -4.63
C MET A 560 21.25 27.10 -5.74
N GLY A 561 20.91 27.82 -6.82
CA GLY A 561 21.72 27.86 -8.04
C GLY A 561 21.98 26.48 -8.65
N ALA A 562 21.12 25.49 -8.37
CA ALA A 562 21.32 24.09 -8.72
C ALA A 562 20.63 23.72 -10.04
N ILE A 563 21.05 22.62 -10.65
CA ILE A 563 20.37 21.96 -11.77
C ILE A 563 19.88 20.60 -11.27
N SER A 564 18.58 20.35 -11.41
CA SER A 564 17.98 19.03 -11.23
C SER A 564 18.01 18.31 -12.57
N ILE A 565 18.66 17.15 -12.62
CA ILE A 565 18.73 16.30 -13.80
C ILE A 565 18.07 14.98 -13.45
N THR A 566 16.98 14.64 -14.13
CA THR A 566 16.35 13.32 -14.02
C THR A 566 16.58 12.57 -15.33
N LEU A 567 17.09 11.34 -15.23
CA LEU A 567 17.33 10.46 -16.37
C LEU A 567 16.56 9.16 -16.16
N HIS A 568 15.78 8.78 -17.16
CA HIS A 568 15.04 7.53 -17.21
C HIS A 568 15.63 6.64 -18.31
N GLY A 569 15.70 5.33 -18.07
CA GLY A 569 16.13 4.39 -19.10
C GLY A 569 16.36 2.97 -18.58
N SER A 570 17.21 2.24 -19.29
CA SER A 570 17.58 0.86 -18.93
C SER A 570 19.10 0.66 -18.96
N TYR A 571 19.58 -0.31 -18.18
CA TYR A 571 20.98 -0.74 -18.18
C TYR A 571 21.10 -2.25 -18.08
N LYS A 572 22.25 -2.77 -18.49
CA LYS A 572 22.60 -4.19 -18.38
C LYS A 572 23.55 -4.42 -17.22
N GLU A 573 23.27 -5.41 -16.39
CA GLU A 573 24.20 -5.88 -15.36
C GLU A 573 25.29 -6.78 -16.00
N VAL A 574 26.55 -6.38 -15.91
CA VAL A 574 27.68 -7.09 -16.55
C VAL A 574 28.45 -7.98 -15.59
N ALA A 575 28.49 -7.63 -14.29
CA ALA A 575 29.17 -8.39 -13.26
C ALA A 575 28.53 -8.15 -11.88
N PRO A 576 28.65 -9.09 -10.92
CA PRO A 576 28.12 -8.90 -9.57
C PRO A 576 28.93 -7.85 -8.77
N PRO A 577 28.46 -7.45 -7.57
CA PRO A 577 29.14 -6.42 -6.74
C PRO A 577 30.59 -6.77 -6.40
N GLU A 578 31.44 -5.76 -6.20
CA GLU A 578 32.88 -5.95 -5.99
C GLU A 578 33.23 -6.65 -4.66
N ASN A 579 32.39 -6.51 -3.63
CA ASN A 579 32.65 -7.01 -2.26
C ASN A 579 31.69 -8.14 -1.81
N LEU A 580 31.51 -9.19 -2.64
CA LEU A 580 30.65 -10.33 -2.32
C LEU A 580 31.01 -11.07 -1.02
N GLU A 581 32.31 -11.18 -0.67
CA GLU A 581 32.76 -11.94 0.51
C GLU A 581 32.42 -11.26 1.84
N GLN A 582 32.44 -9.92 1.90
CA GLN A 582 32.03 -9.16 3.10
C GLN A 582 30.50 -9.13 3.28
N MET A 583 29.72 -9.25 2.20
CA MET A 583 28.26 -9.34 2.25
C MET A 583 27.77 -10.65 2.86
N ASN A 584 28.43 -11.79 2.56
CA ASN A 584 28.01 -13.10 3.10
C ASN A 584 28.19 -13.23 4.62
N ASN A 585 29.18 -12.57 5.22
CA ASN A 585 29.41 -12.62 6.67
C ASN A 585 28.44 -11.75 7.48
N ASN A 586 27.87 -10.70 6.88
CA ASN A 586 26.95 -9.78 7.54
C ASN A 586 25.46 -10.13 7.33
N HIS A 587 25.14 -11.19 6.57
CA HIS A 587 23.76 -11.52 6.15
C HIS A 587 23.12 -12.69 6.90
N ALA A 588 23.75 -13.19 7.97
CA ALA A 588 23.16 -14.24 8.83
C ALA A 588 21.90 -13.80 9.60
N ARG A 589 21.44 -12.54 9.47
CA ARG A 589 20.31 -11.95 10.22
C ARG A 589 19.14 -11.41 9.38
N ASN A 590 19.10 -11.63 8.07
CA ASN A 590 17.94 -11.22 7.25
C ASN A 590 17.05 -12.41 6.86
N LYS A 591 15.73 -12.24 6.99
CA LYS A 591 14.67 -13.22 6.62
C LYS A 591 14.66 -13.63 5.13
N TYR A 592 15.50 -13.01 4.30
CA TYR A 592 15.71 -13.35 2.89
C TYR A 592 17.10 -13.96 2.70
N GLN A 593 17.17 -15.29 2.61
CA GLN A 593 18.37 -15.94 2.08
C GLN A 593 18.42 -15.69 0.56
N PRO A 594 19.48 -15.06 0.02
CA PRO A 594 19.63 -14.99 -1.42
C PRO A 594 19.65 -16.41 -2.00
N LYS A 595 18.99 -16.62 -3.14
CA LYS A 595 19.15 -17.87 -3.91
C LYS A 595 20.64 -18.12 -4.09
N LYS A 596 21.10 -19.38 -4.00
CA LYS A 596 22.52 -19.77 -4.15
C LYS A 596 23.21 -19.22 -5.42
N LYS A 597 22.46 -18.67 -6.37
CA LYS A 597 22.94 -17.93 -7.54
C LYS A 597 21.92 -16.83 -7.92
N VAL A 598 22.29 -15.56 -7.77
CA VAL A 598 21.50 -14.40 -8.23
C VAL A 598 21.71 -14.23 -9.74
N THR A 599 20.63 -14.05 -10.50
CA THR A 599 20.70 -13.92 -11.97
C THR A 599 20.91 -12.46 -12.36
N LEU A 600 21.95 -12.18 -13.15
CA LEU A 600 22.18 -10.85 -13.73
C LEU A 600 21.26 -10.64 -14.95
N GLY A 601 20.72 -9.44 -15.12
CA GLY A 601 19.83 -9.11 -16.25
C GLY A 601 19.71 -7.62 -16.52
N THR A 602 18.89 -7.26 -17.50
CA THR A 602 18.53 -5.86 -17.79
C THR A 602 17.58 -5.34 -16.73
N LYS A 603 17.81 -4.11 -16.26
CA LYS A 603 16.95 -3.40 -15.30
C LYS A 603 16.55 -2.04 -15.86
N GLY A 604 15.37 -1.57 -15.49
CA GLY A 604 14.95 -0.19 -15.69
C GLY A 604 15.41 0.68 -14.52
N PHE A 605 15.65 1.96 -14.75
CA PHE A 605 16.01 2.90 -13.71
C PHE A 605 15.50 4.31 -13.96
N ASP A 606 15.30 5.02 -12.85
CA ASP A 606 15.12 6.46 -12.81
C ASP A 606 16.19 7.03 -11.88
N ARG A 607 17.01 7.98 -12.35
CA ARG A 607 18.03 8.61 -11.51
C ARG A 607 17.89 10.11 -11.52
N THR A 608 17.72 10.70 -10.34
CA THR A 608 17.64 12.15 -10.14
C THR A 608 18.89 12.64 -9.44
N LEU A 609 19.60 13.58 -10.08
CA LEU A 609 20.82 14.20 -9.61
C LEU A 609 20.55 15.70 -9.39
N ILE A 610 20.77 16.17 -8.17
CA ILE A 610 20.79 17.60 -7.86
C ILE A 610 22.24 18.07 -7.87
N VAL A 611 22.59 18.89 -8.86
CA VAL A 611 23.96 19.33 -9.09
C VAL A 611 24.09 20.82 -8.80
N ILE A 612 25.04 21.19 -7.95
CA ILE A 612 25.34 22.57 -7.56
C ILE A 612 26.70 23.00 -8.10
N PRO A 613 26.89 24.29 -8.41
CA PRO A 613 28.20 24.83 -8.78
C PRO A 613 29.13 24.81 -7.56
N GLY A 614 30.29 24.20 -7.74
CA GLY A 614 31.38 24.14 -6.77
C GLY A 614 32.49 25.17 -7.03
N PRO A 615 33.54 25.16 -6.22
CA PRO A 615 34.70 26.03 -6.41
C PRO A 615 35.32 25.82 -7.80
N ASN A 616 35.79 26.90 -8.44
CA ASN A 616 36.42 26.88 -9.76
C ASN A 616 35.54 26.37 -10.90
N ASN A 617 34.22 26.64 -10.86
CA ASN A 617 33.27 26.19 -11.88
C ASN A 617 33.14 24.66 -11.98
N SER A 618 33.53 23.93 -10.93
CA SER A 618 33.31 22.49 -10.82
C SER A 618 31.83 22.20 -10.54
N MET A 619 31.37 20.98 -10.85
CA MET A 619 29.99 20.55 -10.59
C MET A 619 30.01 19.54 -9.45
N ILE A 620 29.22 19.80 -8.40
CA ILE A 620 29.13 18.95 -7.20
C ILE A 620 27.73 18.36 -7.11
N VAL A 621 27.62 17.06 -6.86
CA VAL A 621 26.34 16.37 -6.66
C VAL A 621 25.92 16.54 -5.20
N ALA A 622 24.91 17.35 -4.95
CA ALA A 622 24.33 17.53 -3.61
C ALA A 622 23.46 16.32 -3.21
N SER A 623 22.66 15.80 -4.13
CA SER A 623 21.78 14.66 -3.89
C SER A 623 21.73 13.75 -5.11
N ASP A 624 21.79 12.44 -4.88
CA ASP A 624 21.73 11.39 -5.89
C ASP A 624 20.71 10.32 -5.47
N LEU A 625 19.59 10.27 -6.20
CA LEU A 625 18.49 9.36 -5.94
C LEU A 625 18.38 8.37 -7.11
N LEU A 626 18.60 7.09 -6.82
CA LEU A 626 18.50 6.02 -7.81
C LEU A 626 17.28 5.14 -7.51
N CYS A 627 16.31 5.11 -8.41
CA CYS A 627 15.22 4.13 -8.43
C CYS A 627 15.57 3.01 -9.41
N VAL A 628 15.46 1.76 -8.96
CA VAL A 628 15.66 0.57 -9.81
C VAL A 628 14.35 -0.20 -9.88
N HIS A 629 13.92 -0.55 -11.10
CA HIS A 629 12.68 -1.25 -11.35
C HIS A 629 12.83 -2.27 -12.49
N SER A 630 11.75 -2.98 -12.80
CA SER A 630 11.70 -3.91 -13.92
C SER A 630 11.86 -3.14 -15.24
N ASP A 631 12.60 -3.68 -16.21
CA ASP A 631 12.70 -3.04 -17.53
C ASP A 631 11.34 -3.10 -18.25
N VAL A 632 10.87 -1.94 -18.70
CA VAL A 632 9.55 -1.76 -19.35
C VAL A 632 9.67 -1.29 -20.80
N GLY A 633 10.91 -1.12 -21.29
CA GLY A 633 11.19 -0.54 -22.61
C GLY A 633 10.97 0.97 -22.70
N SER A 634 11.22 1.53 -23.89
CA SER A 634 11.19 2.98 -24.17
C SER A 634 9.90 3.48 -24.84
N ASP A 635 8.87 2.62 -24.93
CA ASP A 635 7.61 2.93 -25.63
C ASP A 635 6.87 4.15 -25.04
N ALA A 636 7.04 4.45 -23.75
CA ALA A 636 6.31 5.52 -23.06
C ALA A 636 6.71 6.95 -23.50
N PHE A 637 7.93 7.13 -24.00
CA PHE A 637 8.46 8.44 -24.41
C PHE A 637 8.86 8.50 -25.89
N ARG A 638 8.56 7.46 -26.67
CA ARG A 638 8.69 7.51 -28.13
C ARG A 638 7.54 8.33 -28.74
N PRO A 639 7.83 9.35 -29.56
CA PRO A 639 6.78 10.09 -30.24
C PRO A 639 6.02 9.17 -31.20
N GLU A 640 4.69 9.07 -31.06
CA GLU A 640 3.85 8.35 -32.02
C GLU A 640 4.01 8.97 -33.42
N GLN A 641 4.59 8.23 -34.35
CA GLN A 641 4.58 8.59 -35.78
C GLN A 641 3.15 8.38 -36.31
N ILE A 642 2.37 9.46 -36.34
CA ILE A 642 1.10 9.46 -37.09
C ILE A 642 1.46 9.64 -38.57
N THR A 643 1.32 8.58 -39.36
CA THR A 643 1.14 8.70 -40.82
C THR A 643 -0.14 9.49 -41.05
N GLN A 644 0.00 10.73 -41.51
CA GLN A 644 -1.13 11.57 -41.91
C GLN A 644 -1.83 10.91 -43.11
N ALA A 645 -3.05 10.42 -42.92
CA ALA A 645 -3.95 10.17 -44.04
C ALA A 645 -4.50 11.51 -44.52
N SER A 646 -4.33 11.77 -45.82
CA SER A 646 -4.70 12.99 -46.53
C SER A 646 -6.20 13.32 -46.42
N PRO A 647 -6.60 14.59 -46.19
CA PRO A 647 -7.99 14.99 -46.32
C PRO A 647 -8.33 15.31 -47.79
N GLN A 648 -9.47 14.82 -48.27
CA GLN A 648 -10.15 15.32 -49.46
C GLN A 648 -11.58 15.81 -49.12
N PRO A 649 -12.15 16.72 -49.91
CA PRO A 649 -12.82 17.92 -49.41
C PRO A 649 -14.34 17.89 -49.60
N GLN A 650 -15.10 18.64 -48.78
CA GLN A 650 -16.43 19.13 -49.15
C GLN A 650 -16.72 20.56 -48.64
N ASN A 651 -16.70 21.47 -49.62
CA ASN A 651 -17.53 22.63 -49.91
C ASN A 651 -18.29 23.42 -48.81
N THR A 652 -17.90 24.70 -48.77
CA THR A 652 -18.50 26.01 -48.37
C THR A 652 -19.99 26.22 -48.73
N PRO A 653 -20.71 27.30 -48.27
CA PRO A 653 -20.21 28.68 -48.03
C PRO A 653 -20.80 29.58 -46.91
N SER A 654 -20.00 30.63 -46.62
CA SER A 654 -20.21 31.97 -45.99
C SER A 654 -21.42 32.78 -46.54
N PRO A 655 -21.78 34.03 -46.07
CA PRO A 655 -20.99 35.02 -45.29
C PRO A 655 -21.69 35.95 -44.23
N ALA A 656 -20.88 36.44 -43.26
CA ALA A 656 -20.59 37.82 -42.76
C ALA A 656 -21.67 38.96 -42.69
N PRO A 657 -21.43 40.18 -42.11
CA PRO A 657 -20.45 40.67 -41.09
C PRO A 657 -20.97 41.71 -40.02
N ALA A 658 -20.24 41.79 -38.89
CA ALA A 658 -19.62 42.94 -38.16
C ALA A 658 -20.34 44.22 -37.61
N VAL A 659 -19.66 44.78 -36.56
CA VAL A 659 -19.59 46.16 -35.99
C VAL A 659 -20.54 46.46 -34.79
N GLY A 660 -20.16 47.07 -33.66
CA GLY A 660 -18.94 47.76 -33.19
C GLY A 660 -19.07 48.26 -31.72
N THR A 661 -17.97 48.79 -31.20
CA THR A 661 -17.61 49.20 -29.80
C THR A 661 -18.20 50.52 -29.29
N ALA A 662 -18.27 50.73 -27.95
CA ALA A 662 -17.78 51.93 -27.20
C ALA A 662 -18.13 51.92 -25.69
N ALA A 663 -17.39 52.69 -24.88
CA ALA A 663 -17.24 52.63 -23.41
C ALA A 663 -17.66 53.90 -22.62
N THR A 664 -18.03 53.74 -21.32
CA THR A 664 -17.95 54.66 -20.11
C THR A 664 -18.60 56.09 -20.17
N PRO A 665 -18.91 56.84 -19.06
CA PRO A 665 -18.38 56.83 -17.66
C PRO A 665 -19.37 57.14 -16.47
N SER A 666 -18.81 57.29 -15.26
CA SER A 666 -19.27 57.56 -13.85
C SER A 666 -19.90 58.96 -13.57
N PRO A 667 -20.04 59.53 -12.33
CA PRO A 667 -20.16 59.04 -10.91
C PRO A 667 -21.24 59.79 -10.04
N GLY A 668 -21.47 59.39 -8.77
CA GLY A 668 -22.21 60.22 -7.77
C GLY A 668 -22.33 59.62 -6.36
N VAL A 669 -21.96 60.40 -5.33
CA VAL A 669 -21.85 60.12 -3.87
C VAL A 669 -22.59 61.29 -3.13
N PRO A 670 -22.85 61.36 -1.80
CA PRO A 670 -23.24 60.44 -0.70
C PRO A 670 -24.56 60.87 0.03
N ASN A 671 -25.09 60.09 1.00
CA ASN A 671 -25.25 60.50 2.43
C ASN A 671 -26.27 59.67 3.27
N THR A 672 -25.76 59.19 4.42
CA THR A 672 -26.33 59.16 5.80
C THR A 672 -27.79 58.77 6.07
N ASN A 673 -28.01 57.68 6.83
CA ASN A 673 -28.42 57.73 8.25
C ASN A 673 -28.83 56.33 8.77
N THR A 674 -28.25 55.95 9.90
CA THR A 674 -28.62 54.81 10.76
C THR A 674 -30.00 55.04 11.42
N PRO A 675 -30.74 53.97 11.75
CA PRO A 675 -30.88 53.63 13.17
C PRO A 675 -30.86 52.13 13.49
N THR A 676 -30.47 51.83 14.72
CA THR A 676 -30.33 50.55 15.43
C THR A 676 -31.67 49.81 15.68
N PRO A 677 -31.69 48.46 15.71
CA PRO A 677 -32.79 47.66 16.27
C PRO A 677 -32.46 46.93 17.60
N PRO A 678 -33.46 46.42 18.35
CA PRO A 678 -33.36 46.03 19.77
C PRO A 678 -33.20 44.52 20.06
N GLY A 679 -32.42 44.26 21.13
CA GLY A 679 -32.30 43.13 22.10
C GLY A 679 -32.96 41.75 21.93
N VAL A 680 -32.17 40.70 22.28
CA VAL A 680 -32.56 39.29 22.49
C VAL A 680 -32.42 38.92 23.99
N ASN A 681 -33.41 38.21 24.56
CA ASN A 681 -33.50 37.83 25.98
C ASN A 681 -32.49 36.73 26.41
N VAL A 682 -31.88 36.92 27.58
CA VAL A 682 -30.90 36.03 28.26
C VAL A 682 -31.57 35.37 29.49
N PRO A 683 -31.35 34.08 29.81
CA PRO A 683 -31.93 33.43 30.99
C PRO A 683 -31.44 34.08 32.30
N THR A 684 -32.31 34.18 33.30
CA THR A 684 -32.06 34.95 34.53
C THR A 684 -32.07 34.06 35.77
N ALA A 685 -31.57 34.56 36.91
CA ALA A 685 -31.57 33.85 38.20
C ALA A 685 -32.96 33.34 38.63
N ALA A 686 -34.03 33.87 38.04
CA ALA A 686 -35.41 33.41 38.19
C ALA A 686 -35.67 31.99 37.65
N ASP A 687 -34.78 31.40 36.85
CA ASP A 687 -34.99 30.09 36.22
C ASP A 687 -34.35 28.90 36.98
N LEU A 688 -33.61 29.15 38.09
CA LEU A 688 -33.00 28.08 38.89
C LEU A 688 -34.02 27.27 39.72
N PRO A 689 -33.81 25.97 39.98
CA PRO A 689 -34.69 25.14 40.82
C PRO A 689 -34.87 25.70 42.25
N ALA A 690 -36.08 25.61 42.81
CA ALA A 690 -36.43 26.21 44.10
C ALA A 690 -35.54 25.76 45.27
N GLN A 691 -35.06 24.51 45.24
CA GLN A 691 -34.17 23.94 46.26
C GLN A 691 -32.76 24.57 46.22
N VAL A 692 -32.25 24.89 45.03
CA VAL A 692 -30.94 25.53 44.85
C VAL A 692 -31.02 27.01 45.22
N LYS A 693 -32.13 27.68 44.88
CA LYS A 693 -32.40 29.07 45.28
C LYS A 693 -32.50 29.25 46.80
N ALA A 694 -33.03 28.26 47.52
CA ALA A 694 -33.17 28.33 48.98
C ALA A 694 -31.81 28.29 49.71
N ASN A 695 -30.80 27.68 49.10
CA ASN A 695 -29.49 27.44 49.71
C ASN A 695 -28.40 28.44 49.28
N LEU A 696 -28.70 29.34 48.34
CA LEU A 696 -27.74 30.27 47.75
C LEU A 696 -28.23 31.71 47.87
N ASN A 697 -27.34 32.65 48.17
CA ASN A 697 -27.69 34.07 48.18
C ASN A 697 -27.84 34.62 46.74
N VAL A 698 -28.46 35.79 46.59
CA VAL A 698 -28.79 36.37 45.27
C VAL A 698 -27.55 36.56 44.38
N MET A 699 -26.42 36.98 44.95
CA MET A 699 -25.16 37.14 44.21
C MET A 699 -24.57 35.79 43.76
N GLN A 700 -24.68 34.75 44.58
CA GLN A 700 -24.25 33.39 44.25
C GLN A 700 -25.14 32.77 43.17
N GLN A 701 -26.45 33.07 43.17
CA GLN A 701 -27.36 32.62 42.13
C GLN A 701 -27.02 33.26 40.77
N GLU A 702 -26.76 34.56 40.73
CA GLU A 702 -26.33 35.27 39.51
C GLU A 702 -24.97 34.76 39.01
N LEU A 703 -24.03 34.54 39.92
CA LEU A 703 -22.73 33.97 39.58
C LEU A 703 -22.86 32.55 39.03
N LEU A 704 -23.67 31.70 39.66
CA LEU A 704 -23.89 30.32 39.22
C LEU A 704 -24.49 30.29 37.81
N VAL A 705 -25.49 31.13 37.52
CA VAL A 705 -26.04 31.25 36.16
C VAL A 705 -24.97 31.65 35.15
N LYS A 706 -24.11 32.61 35.52
CA LYS A 706 -23.00 33.05 34.68
C LYS A 706 -21.99 31.92 34.42
N VAL A 707 -21.61 31.17 35.45
CA VAL A 707 -20.68 30.02 35.35
C VAL A 707 -21.30 28.89 34.51
N LEU A 708 -22.57 28.54 34.73
CA LEU A 708 -23.26 27.49 33.97
C LEU A 708 -23.38 27.85 32.48
N LEU A 709 -23.69 29.11 32.16
CA LEU A 709 -23.78 29.57 30.77
C LEU A 709 -22.46 29.43 30.01
N GLU A 710 -21.34 29.67 30.69
CA GLU A 710 -20.00 29.66 30.10
C GLU A 710 -19.36 28.27 30.07
N THR A 711 -19.52 27.49 31.14
CA THR A 711 -18.91 26.15 31.27
C THR A 711 -19.74 25.02 30.67
N LYS A 712 -21.05 25.25 30.45
CA LYS A 712 -22.03 24.23 30.02
C LYS A 712 -22.14 23.01 30.96
N LEU A 713 -21.67 23.14 32.19
CA LEU A 713 -21.85 22.11 33.22
C LEU A 713 -23.33 21.98 33.59
N ASN A 714 -23.72 20.80 34.08
CA ASN A 714 -25.01 20.65 34.71
C ASN A 714 -25.03 21.41 36.06
N ILE A 715 -26.23 21.61 36.63
CA ILE A 715 -26.40 22.42 37.85
C ILE A 715 -25.61 21.85 39.03
N GLU A 716 -25.54 20.52 39.15
CA GLU A 716 -24.86 19.84 40.27
C GLU A 716 -23.34 20.07 40.22
N TYR A 717 -22.72 19.85 39.07
CA TYR A 717 -21.29 20.08 38.86
C TYR A 717 -20.94 21.57 38.85
N GLY A 718 -21.83 22.44 38.37
CA GLY A 718 -21.65 23.89 38.44
C GLY A 718 -21.66 24.42 39.88
N VAL A 719 -22.54 23.91 40.75
CA VAL A 719 -22.54 24.25 42.18
C VAL A 719 -21.26 23.74 42.85
N LEU A 720 -20.84 22.50 42.55
CA LEU A 720 -19.63 21.92 43.12
C LEU A 720 -18.37 22.71 42.71
N LEU A 721 -18.27 23.10 41.44
CA LEU A 721 -17.21 23.96 40.94
C LEU A 721 -17.20 25.32 41.65
N CYS A 722 -18.37 25.94 41.81
CA CYS A 722 -18.49 27.21 42.52
C CYS A 722 -18.09 27.07 44.00
N GLN A 723 -18.49 26.00 44.68
CA GLN A 723 -18.11 25.74 46.07
C GLN A 723 -16.60 25.51 46.23
N GLN A 724 -16.00 24.68 45.38
CA GLN A 724 -14.55 24.42 45.40
C GLN A 724 -13.72 25.66 45.06
N SER A 725 -14.30 26.58 44.29
CA SER A 725 -13.66 27.82 43.87
C SER A 725 -14.03 29.00 44.76
N ASN A 726 -14.60 28.75 45.95
CA ASN A 726 -15.05 29.75 46.93
C ASN A 726 -15.97 30.83 46.36
N TRP A 727 -16.81 30.47 45.37
CA TRP A 727 -17.71 31.39 44.67
C TRP A 727 -16.99 32.58 44.02
N ASP A 728 -15.73 32.38 43.58
CA ASP A 728 -15.01 33.32 42.73
C ASP A 728 -15.11 32.92 41.25
N TYR A 729 -15.56 33.84 40.40
CA TYR A 729 -15.77 33.60 38.98
C TYR A 729 -14.50 33.21 38.22
N GLN A 730 -13.39 33.94 38.43
CA GLN A 730 -12.15 33.72 37.69
C GLN A 730 -11.52 32.39 38.10
N GLN A 731 -11.60 32.06 39.39
CA GLN A 731 -11.16 30.77 39.90
C GLN A 731 -12.03 29.62 39.38
N CYS A 732 -13.36 29.79 39.28
CA CYS A 732 -14.25 28.79 38.67
C CYS A 732 -13.81 28.45 37.23
N ILE A 733 -13.59 29.47 36.39
CA ILE A 733 -13.19 29.27 35.00
C ILE A 733 -11.79 28.66 34.90
N SER A 734 -10.85 29.06 35.76
CA SER A 734 -9.49 28.50 35.81
C SER A 734 -9.51 27.01 36.23
N ASN A 735 -10.20 26.69 37.32
CA ASN A 735 -10.34 25.33 37.83
C ASN A 735 -11.05 24.44 36.81
N PHE A 736 -12.12 24.94 36.18
CA PHE A 736 -12.80 24.22 35.10
C PHE A 736 -11.86 23.97 33.92
N LYS A 737 -11.06 24.95 33.46
CA LYS A 737 -10.11 24.73 32.36
C LYS A 737 -9.08 23.64 32.67
N ILE A 738 -8.67 23.52 33.94
CA ILE A 738 -7.73 22.50 34.40
C ILE A 738 -8.40 21.12 34.46
N SER A 739 -9.65 21.04 34.93
CA SER A 739 -10.38 19.78 35.08
C SER A 739 -11.23 19.37 33.87
N ALA A 740 -11.41 20.24 32.87
CA ALA A 740 -12.35 20.02 31.77
C ALA A 740 -12.03 18.75 30.95
N SER A 741 -10.75 18.39 30.83
CA SER A 741 -10.31 17.19 30.10
C SER A 741 -10.50 15.89 30.90
N THR A 742 -10.76 15.97 32.20
CA THR A 742 -10.91 14.82 33.10
C THR A 742 -12.33 14.66 33.63
N LEU A 743 -13.22 15.63 33.39
CA LEU A 743 -14.62 15.53 33.76
C LEU A 743 -15.35 14.49 32.89
N PRO A 744 -16.19 13.62 33.49
CA PRO A 744 -16.93 12.62 32.75
C PRO A 744 -18.03 13.27 31.88
N PRO A 745 -18.47 12.63 30.78
CA PRO A 745 -19.40 13.24 29.82
C PRO A 745 -20.75 13.68 30.41
N ASP A 746 -21.18 13.06 31.50
CA ASP A 746 -22.40 13.35 32.28
C ASP A 746 -22.27 14.60 33.18
N ALA A 747 -21.06 15.10 33.42
CA ALA A 747 -20.81 16.36 34.14
C ALA A 747 -21.33 17.60 33.38
N PHE A 748 -21.49 17.46 32.06
CA PHE A 748 -22.03 18.50 31.20
C PHE A 748 -23.56 18.40 31.15
N ALA A 749 -24.23 19.55 31.12
CA ALA A 749 -25.67 19.55 30.93
C ALA A 749 -25.98 18.86 29.59
N PRO A 750 -26.92 17.91 29.53
CA PRO A 750 -27.45 17.44 28.25
C PRO A 750 -27.88 18.68 27.47
N SER A 751 -27.30 18.89 26.29
CA SER A 751 -27.68 20.02 25.44
C SER A 751 -29.12 19.90 24.91
N LEU A 752 -29.77 18.75 25.16
CA LEU A 752 -31.10 18.35 24.70
C LEU A 752 -31.84 17.57 25.80
N ASP A 753 -33.15 17.76 25.91
CA ASP A 753 -34.02 16.96 26.78
C ASP A 753 -34.01 15.49 26.30
N PRO A 754 -33.86 14.47 27.18
CA PRO A 754 -33.99 13.07 26.80
C PRO A 754 -35.27 12.74 26.02
N SER A 755 -36.36 13.49 26.20
CA SER A 755 -37.58 13.31 25.40
C SER A 755 -37.43 13.68 23.92
N ASP A 756 -36.44 14.52 23.61
CA ASP A 756 -36.14 15.00 22.26
C ASP A 756 -35.08 14.15 21.55
N VAL A 757 -34.56 13.11 22.23
CA VAL A 757 -33.52 12.23 21.72
C VAL A 757 -34.09 10.84 21.44
N SER A 758 -33.90 10.35 20.22
CA SER A 758 -34.25 8.97 19.85
C SER A 758 -33.00 8.20 19.41
N VAL A 759 -32.77 7.03 20.01
CA VAL A 759 -31.64 6.16 19.68
C VAL A 759 -32.07 5.10 18.66
N ILE A 760 -31.44 5.09 17.50
CA ILE A 760 -31.61 4.07 16.46
C ILE A 760 -30.33 3.23 16.41
N PRO A 761 -30.35 1.96 16.86
CA PRO A 761 -29.17 1.12 16.81
C PRO A 761 -28.89 0.59 15.39
N ASN A 762 -27.67 0.13 15.15
CA ASN A 762 -27.32 -0.52 13.89
C ASN A 762 -28.06 -1.86 13.75
N ALA A 763 -28.45 -2.19 12.52
CA ALA A 763 -29.06 -3.48 12.20
C ALA A 763 -28.00 -4.54 11.87
N VAL A 764 -28.31 -5.81 12.16
CA VAL A 764 -27.48 -6.97 11.84
C VAL A 764 -28.31 -7.97 11.02
N ILE A 765 -27.69 -8.60 10.02
CA ILE A 765 -28.28 -9.74 9.31
C ILE A 765 -27.99 -10.99 10.14
N SER A 766 -28.87 -11.30 11.10
CA SER A 766 -28.63 -12.40 12.04
C SER A 766 -28.43 -13.76 11.36
N ALA A 767 -29.01 -13.98 10.17
CA ALA A 767 -28.82 -15.20 9.39
C ALA A 767 -27.35 -15.49 9.05
N ASP A 768 -26.56 -14.43 8.81
CA ASP A 768 -25.14 -14.52 8.50
C ASP A 768 -24.29 -14.84 9.75
N PHE A 769 -24.92 -14.86 10.93
CA PHE A 769 -24.31 -15.13 12.23
C PHE A 769 -25.16 -16.16 13.01
N ALA A 770 -25.69 -17.17 12.32
CA ALA A 770 -26.43 -18.26 12.96
C ALA A 770 -25.48 -19.23 13.68
N PRO A 771 -25.79 -19.73 14.88
CA PRO A 771 -24.99 -20.76 15.53
C PRO A 771 -24.99 -22.05 14.72
N ASP A 772 -23.96 -22.88 14.89
CA ASP A 772 -23.97 -24.25 14.37
C ASP A 772 -24.74 -25.18 15.32
N PHE A 773 -26.00 -25.46 14.98
CA PHE A 773 -26.87 -26.35 15.76
C PHE A 773 -26.47 -27.82 15.71
N SER A 774 -25.57 -28.22 14.79
CA SER A 774 -25.11 -29.61 14.66
C SER A 774 -23.97 -29.96 15.63
N ARG A 775 -23.31 -28.95 16.18
CA ARG A 775 -22.17 -29.12 17.08
C ARG A 775 -22.65 -29.31 18.53
N SER A 776 -22.49 -30.52 19.06
CA SER A 776 -22.59 -30.74 20.50
C SER A 776 -21.38 -30.11 21.18
N ARG A 777 -21.59 -29.03 21.95
CA ARG A 777 -20.52 -28.36 22.69
C ARG A 777 -20.10 -29.23 23.88
N ASP A 778 -18.84 -29.62 23.90
CA ASP A 778 -18.24 -30.28 25.06
C ASP A 778 -18.07 -29.23 26.17
N LYS A 779 -18.84 -29.35 27.25
CA LYS A 779 -18.81 -28.39 28.37
C LYS A 779 -17.57 -28.53 29.25
N SER A 780 -16.73 -29.54 29.01
CA SER A 780 -15.50 -29.76 29.79
C SER A 780 -14.39 -28.77 29.46
N ARG A 781 -14.37 -28.22 28.24
CA ARG A 781 -13.43 -27.19 27.77
C ARG A 781 -14.19 -25.97 27.27
N VAL A 782 -13.70 -24.78 27.59
CA VAL A 782 -14.32 -23.50 27.20
C VAL A 782 -13.41 -22.78 26.22
N THR A 783 -13.94 -22.40 25.07
CA THR A 783 -13.20 -21.60 24.08
C THR A 783 -13.63 -20.13 24.15
N ILE A 784 -12.66 -19.23 24.34
CA ILE A 784 -12.87 -17.78 24.37
C ILE A 784 -12.40 -17.20 23.04
N VAL A 785 -13.28 -16.47 22.36
CA VAL A 785 -13.01 -15.85 21.07
C VAL A 785 -12.85 -14.34 21.24
N VAL A 786 -11.84 -13.78 20.59
CA VAL A 786 -11.60 -12.34 20.49
C VAL A 786 -11.45 -12.00 19.00
N ILE A 787 -12.30 -11.11 18.49
CA ILE A 787 -12.22 -10.63 17.10
C ILE A 787 -12.19 -9.10 17.10
N SER A 788 -11.05 -8.49 16.82
CA SER A 788 -10.95 -7.04 16.76
C SER A 788 -9.70 -6.56 16.00
N ARG A 789 -9.65 -5.27 15.69
CA ARG A 789 -8.37 -4.65 15.30
C ARG A 789 -7.47 -4.58 16.53
N LEU A 790 -6.23 -5.05 16.41
CA LEU A 790 -5.29 -5.15 17.54
C LEU A 790 -4.59 -3.81 17.78
N PHE A 791 -5.36 -2.85 18.27
CA PHE A 791 -4.91 -1.49 18.61
C PHE A 791 -5.06 -1.23 20.12
N PRO A 792 -4.29 -0.29 20.70
CA PRO A 792 -4.38 0.06 22.13
C PRO A 792 -5.80 0.43 22.57
N ASN A 793 -6.52 1.24 21.80
CA ASN A 793 -7.89 1.64 22.12
C ASN A 793 -8.92 0.49 22.05
N LYS A 794 -8.56 -0.64 21.43
CA LYS A 794 -9.36 -1.88 21.42
C LYS A 794 -9.00 -2.85 22.55
N GLY A 795 -8.13 -2.42 23.48
CA GLY A 795 -7.75 -3.22 24.63
C GLY A 795 -6.80 -4.37 24.32
N ALA A 796 -6.08 -4.29 23.19
CA ALA A 796 -5.09 -5.31 22.85
C ALA A 796 -3.97 -5.41 23.88
N ASP A 797 -3.64 -4.31 24.57
CA ASP A 797 -2.71 -4.31 25.69
C ASP A 797 -3.25 -5.14 26.86
N LEU A 798 -4.53 -4.97 27.21
CA LEU A 798 -5.19 -5.72 28.28
C LEU A 798 -5.22 -7.23 27.97
N LEU A 799 -5.36 -7.62 26.71
CA LEU A 799 -5.31 -9.03 26.31
C LEU A 799 -3.97 -9.69 26.68
N THR A 800 -2.84 -8.97 26.55
CA THR A 800 -1.53 -9.54 26.89
C THR A 800 -1.38 -9.82 28.39
N ALA A 801 -2.09 -9.07 29.24
CA ALA A 801 -2.11 -9.28 30.70
C ALA A 801 -3.13 -10.34 31.13
N ILE A 802 -4.33 -10.36 30.52
CA ILE A 802 -5.45 -11.21 30.94
C ILE A 802 -5.26 -12.67 30.50
N VAL A 803 -4.82 -12.89 29.26
CA VAL A 803 -4.75 -14.24 28.67
C VAL A 803 -3.88 -15.20 29.50
N PRO A 804 -2.64 -14.83 29.90
CA PRO A 804 -1.82 -15.70 30.75
C PRO A 804 -2.45 -16.02 32.10
N ARG A 805 -3.10 -15.03 32.75
CA ARG A 805 -3.72 -15.20 34.07
C ARG A 805 -4.89 -16.18 34.01
N ILE A 806 -5.71 -16.10 32.98
CA ILE A 806 -6.85 -17.01 32.79
C ILE A 806 -6.38 -18.42 32.46
N CYS A 807 -5.42 -18.57 31.53
CA CYS A 807 -4.86 -19.87 31.18
C CYS A 807 -4.16 -20.56 32.37
N ALA A 808 -3.53 -19.78 33.26
CA ALA A 808 -2.92 -20.29 34.49
C ALA A 808 -3.96 -20.69 35.55
N ALA A 809 -5.07 -19.95 35.65
CA ALA A 809 -6.14 -20.25 36.60
C ALA A 809 -6.96 -21.48 36.18
N ASP A 810 -7.15 -21.70 34.88
CA ASP A 810 -8.00 -22.77 34.36
C ASP A 810 -7.33 -23.57 33.21
N PRO A 811 -7.01 -24.86 33.45
CA PRO A 811 -6.36 -25.69 32.44
C PRO A 811 -7.28 -26.14 31.30
N ASN A 812 -8.58 -25.82 31.32
CA ASN A 812 -9.54 -26.23 30.30
C ASN A 812 -10.08 -25.04 29.48
N VAL A 813 -9.30 -23.97 29.34
CA VAL A 813 -9.70 -22.75 28.63
C VAL A 813 -8.78 -22.45 27.43
N ASP A 814 -9.34 -22.34 26.25
CA ASP A 814 -8.58 -22.02 25.03
C ASP A 814 -8.95 -20.63 24.51
N PHE A 815 -8.00 -19.94 23.87
CA PHE A 815 -8.22 -18.64 23.25
C PHE A 815 -8.05 -18.71 21.74
N ILE A 816 -8.98 -18.09 21.03
CA ILE A 816 -8.88 -17.81 19.60
C ILE A 816 -8.90 -16.30 19.42
N ILE A 817 -7.79 -15.73 18.96
CA ILE A 817 -7.64 -14.30 18.73
C ILE A 817 -7.48 -14.07 17.22
N ALA A 818 -8.46 -13.39 16.63
CA ALA A 818 -8.47 -13.00 15.23
C ALA A 818 -8.45 -11.46 15.12
N GLY A 819 -7.61 -10.97 14.23
CA GLY A 819 -7.31 -9.55 14.12
C GLY A 819 -5.88 -9.28 13.66
N ASP A 820 -5.67 -8.09 13.12
CA ASP A 820 -4.35 -7.56 12.82
C ASP A 820 -4.24 -6.13 13.38
N GLY A 821 -3.02 -5.67 13.60
CA GLY A 821 -2.72 -4.36 14.17
C GLY A 821 -1.33 -4.29 14.81
N PRO A 822 -0.92 -3.09 15.24
CA PRO A 822 0.41 -2.86 15.82
C PRO A 822 0.70 -3.73 17.05
N LYS A 823 -0.34 -4.20 17.76
CA LYS A 823 -0.23 -5.04 18.96
C LYS A 823 -0.22 -6.55 18.68
N PHE A 824 -0.21 -6.96 17.41
CA PHE A 824 -0.11 -8.37 17.05
C PHE A 824 1.19 -9.00 17.58
N LEU A 825 2.31 -8.30 17.44
CA LEU A 825 3.62 -8.80 17.89
C LEU A 825 3.68 -8.95 19.42
N ASP A 826 3.08 -8.03 20.16
CA ASP A 826 3.02 -8.09 21.63
C ASP A 826 2.25 -9.34 22.11
N LEU A 827 1.18 -9.72 21.39
CA LEU A 827 0.43 -10.96 21.66
C LEU A 827 1.22 -12.22 21.28
N GLU A 828 2.00 -12.18 20.20
CA GLU A 828 2.90 -13.28 19.82
C GLU A 828 4.01 -13.47 20.86
N GLN A 829 4.65 -12.38 21.30
CA GLN A 829 5.64 -12.40 22.38
C GLN A 829 5.05 -12.89 23.69
N MET A 830 3.84 -12.46 24.06
CA MET A 830 3.13 -12.96 25.24
C MET A 830 2.91 -14.48 25.14
N ARG A 831 2.43 -14.97 24.00
CA ARG A 831 2.20 -16.41 23.77
C ARG A 831 3.50 -17.21 23.92
N GLU A 832 4.62 -16.71 23.42
CA GLU A 832 5.92 -17.35 23.54
C GLU A 832 6.46 -17.31 24.98
N LYS A 833 6.39 -16.15 25.63
CA LYS A 833 6.88 -15.93 27.00
C LYS A 833 6.21 -16.85 28.02
N PHE A 834 4.92 -17.12 27.84
CA PHE A 834 4.14 -17.98 28.75
C PHE A 834 3.91 -19.41 28.22
N PHE A 835 4.56 -19.79 27.11
CA PHE A 835 4.44 -21.12 26.49
C PHE A 835 2.98 -21.54 26.18
N LEU A 836 2.18 -20.62 25.65
CA LEU A 836 0.75 -20.80 25.39
C LEU A 836 0.42 -21.18 23.94
N GLN A 837 1.37 -21.70 23.17
CA GLN A 837 1.20 -21.99 21.73
C GLN A 837 0.08 -23.00 21.44
N GLU A 838 -0.14 -23.97 22.34
CA GLU A 838 -1.20 -24.97 22.22
C GLU A 838 -2.57 -24.48 22.71
N ARG A 839 -2.61 -23.32 23.39
CA ARG A 839 -3.80 -22.78 24.08
C ARG A 839 -4.31 -21.48 23.49
N VAL A 840 -3.45 -20.71 22.82
CA VAL A 840 -3.76 -19.40 22.24
C VAL A 840 -3.48 -19.43 20.75
N SER A 841 -4.55 -19.54 19.96
CA SER A 841 -4.48 -19.48 18.50
C SER A 841 -4.56 -18.03 18.02
N LEU A 842 -3.50 -17.56 17.35
CA LEU A 842 -3.45 -16.25 16.71
C LEU A 842 -3.70 -16.44 15.20
N ILE A 843 -4.91 -16.09 14.74
CA ILE A 843 -5.35 -16.32 13.35
C ILE A 843 -4.86 -15.22 12.39
N GLY A 844 -4.65 -14.00 12.89
CA GLY A 844 -4.38 -12.82 12.06
C GLY A 844 -5.66 -12.22 11.47
N ALA A 845 -5.53 -11.43 10.41
CA ALA A 845 -6.68 -10.78 9.78
C ALA A 845 -7.66 -11.79 9.17
N VAL A 846 -8.94 -11.67 9.52
CA VAL A 846 -10.04 -12.52 9.01
C VAL A 846 -10.94 -11.68 8.12
N LYS A 847 -11.36 -12.22 6.97
CA LYS A 847 -12.32 -11.55 6.10
C LYS A 847 -13.70 -11.54 6.74
N HIS A 848 -14.49 -10.51 6.47
CA HIS A 848 -15.82 -10.37 7.07
C HIS A 848 -16.73 -11.60 6.85
N GLU A 849 -16.65 -12.22 5.67
CA GLU A 849 -17.42 -13.44 5.32
C GLU A 849 -17.04 -14.68 6.16
N GLU A 850 -15.83 -14.72 6.72
CA GLU A 850 -15.29 -15.84 7.52
C GLU A 850 -15.41 -15.58 9.03
N VAL A 851 -15.89 -14.39 9.45
CA VAL A 851 -15.98 -14.01 10.88
C VAL A 851 -16.89 -14.96 11.66
N ARG A 852 -18.03 -15.34 11.07
CA ARG A 852 -18.96 -16.31 11.66
C ARG A 852 -18.25 -17.62 11.96
N ASP A 853 -17.46 -18.13 11.01
CA ASP A 853 -16.81 -19.44 11.12
C ASP A 853 -15.79 -19.48 12.25
N VAL A 854 -15.20 -18.33 12.60
CA VAL A 854 -14.36 -18.18 13.79
C VAL A 854 -15.20 -18.06 15.06
N MET A 855 -16.25 -17.23 15.05
CA MET A 855 -17.12 -17.03 16.23
C MET A 855 -17.77 -18.33 16.71
N ILE A 856 -18.31 -19.16 15.81
CA ILE A 856 -18.98 -20.43 16.18
C ILE A 856 -18.04 -21.47 16.79
N GLN A 857 -16.73 -21.21 16.81
CA GLN A 857 -15.75 -22.04 17.52
C GLN A 857 -15.71 -21.77 19.02
N GLY A 858 -16.23 -20.62 19.46
CA GLY A 858 -16.22 -20.17 20.85
C GLY A 858 -17.50 -20.45 21.63
N ASP A 859 -17.36 -20.36 22.95
CA ASP A 859 -18.44 -20.34 23.94
C ASP A 859 -18.62 -18.93 24.53
N ILE A 860 -17.51 -18.22 24.72
CA ILE A 860 -17.46 -16.86 25.27
C ILE A 860 -16.81 -15.94 24.25
N TYR A 861 -17.37 -14.74 24.09
CA TYR A 861 -16.74 -13.66 23.32
C TYR A 861 -16.21 -12.59 24.25
N LEU A 862 -14.92 -12.27 24.15
CA LEU A 862 -14.27 -11.25 24.98
C LEU A 862 -14.01 -9.97 24.17
N HIS A 863 -14.54 -8.85 24.67
CA HIS A 863 -14.40 -7.52 24.07
C HIS A 863 -13.79 -6.49 25.05
N PRO A 864 -12.46 -6.38 25.13
CA PRO A 864 -11.77 -5.57 26.14
C PRO A 864 -11.59 -4.09 25.75
N SER A 865 -12.45 -3.55 24.88
CA SER A 865 -12.23 -2.23 24.26
C SER A 865 -12.17 -1.09 25.30
N LEU A 866 -11.29 -0.11 25.11
CA LEU A 866 -11.22 1.06 26.00
C LEU A 866 -12.24 2.14 25.60
N THR A 867 -12.63 2.14 24.32
CA THR A 867 -13.66 3.03 23.79
C THR A 867 -14.52 2.30 22.77
N GLU A 868 -15.85 2.42 22.88
CA GLU A 868 -16.79 1.83 21.93
C GLU A 868 -18.14 2.55 21.99
N ALA A 869 -18.82 2.65 20.83
CA ALA A 869 -20.14 3.29 20.75
C ALA A 869 -21.24 2.23 20.80
N PHE A 870 -21.36 1.42 19.75
CA PHE A 870 -22.37 0.36 19.66
C PHE A 870 -21.74 -1.04 19.61
N GLY A 871 -20.51 -1.19 19.10
CA GLY A 871 -19.83 -2.48 19.05
C GLY A 871 -20.63 -3.57 18.32
N THR A 872 -20.91 -3.40 17.02
CA THR A 872 -21.70 -4.37 16.22
C THR A 872 -21.22 -5.83 16.39
N VAL A 873 -19.92 -6.04 16.55
CA VAL A 873 -19.30 -7.35 16.78
C VAL A 873 -19.82 -8.07 18.04
N ILE A 874 -20.27 -7.34 19.06
CA ILE A 874 -20.89 -7.90 20.27
C ILE A 874 -22.25 -8.51 19.93
N VAL A 875 -23.04 -7.83 19.09
CA VAL A 875 -24.34 -8.32 18.62
C VAL A 875 -24.15 -9.53 17.70
N GLU A 876 -23.14 -9.51 16.83
CA GLU A 876 -22.74 -10.65 15.98
C GLU A 876 -22.35 -11.87 16.82
N ALA A 877 -21.54 -11.68 17.86
CA ALA A 877 -21.13 -12.75 18.77
C ALA A 877 -22.30 -13.36 19.55
N ALA A 878 -23.19 -12.52 20.09
CA ALA A 878 -24.40 -12.99 20.76
C ALA A 878 -25.35 -13.71 19.77
N SER A 879 -25.44 -13.24 18.51
CA SER A 879 -26.19 -13.93 17.45
C SER A 879 -25.64 -15.33 17.18
N CYS A 880 -24.31 -15.51 17.24
CA CYS A 880 -23.65 -16.81 17.14
C CYS A 880 -23.83 -17.71 18.38
N GLY A 881 -24.55 -17.25 19.41
CA GLY A 881 -24.81 -18.00 20.64
C GLY A 881 -23.62 -18.06 21.60
N LEU A 882 -22.79 -17.00 21.62
CA LEU A 882 -21.70 -16.84 22.58
C LEU A 882 -22.18 -15.97 23.74
N TYR A 883 -21.70 -16.27 24.95
CA TYR A 883 -21.87 -15.38 26.09
C TYR A 883 -20.82 -14.25 26.01
N VAL A 884 -21.24 -13.00 26.17
CA VAL A 884 -20.36 -11.84 25.91
C VAL A 884 -19.77 -11.31 27.22
N VAL A 885 -18.45 -11.19 27.28
CA VAL A 885 -17.75 -10.46 28.34
C VAL A 885 -17.16 -9.20 27.73
N THR A 886 -17.51 -8.03 28.24
CA THR A 886 -17.11 -6.75 27.65
C THR A 886 -16.81 -5.69 28.71
N THR A 887 -15.99 -4.72 28.34
CA THR A 887 -15.79 -3.51 29.16
C THR A 887 -17.04 -2.62 29.15
N LYS A 888 -17.29 -1.94 30.28
CA LYS A 888 -18.40 -1.01 30.49
C LYS A 888 -18.03 0.40 30.01
N VAL A 889 -17.81 0.56 28.71
CA VAL A 889 -17.38 1.83 28.10
C VAL A 889 -18.37 2.32 27.05
N GLY A 890 -18.52 3.64 26.94
CA GLY A 890 -19.43 4.29 25.99
C GLY A 890 -20.84 3.72 26.00
N GLY A 891 -21.39 3.39 24.83
CA GLY A 891 -22.77 2.90 24.69
C GLY A 891 -22.95 1.39 24.86
N ILE A 892 -21.88 0.64 25.16
CA ILE A 892 -21.91 -0.83 25.27
C ILE A 892 -22.94 -1.38 26.29
N PRO A 893 -23.15 -0.76 27.47
CA PRO A 893 -24.14 -1.25 28.43
C PRO A 893 -25.58 -1.31 27.90
N GLU A 894 -25.89 -0.58 26.82
CA GLU A 894 -27.22 -0.51 26.21
C GLU A 894 -27.40 -1.49 25.03
N VAL A 895 -26.34 -2.18 24.62
CA VAL A 895 -26.30 -2.97 23.36
C VAL A 895 -26.92 -4.35 23.51
N LEU A 896 -26.76 -5.01 24.67
CA LEU A 896 -27.32 -6.34 24.90
C LEU A 896 -27.88 -6.45 26.33
N PRO A 897 -28.96 -7.22 26.53
CA PRO A 897 -29.50 -7.48 27.87
C PRO A 897 -28.49 -8.15 28.81
N HIS A 898 -28.64 -7.90 30.12
CA HIS A 898 -27.75 -8.44 31.16
C HIS A 898 -27.65 -9.97 31.20
N HIS A 899 -28.65 -10.72 30.72
CA HIS A 899 -28.55 -12.19 30.68
C HIS A 899 -27.63 -12.71 29.57
N MET A 900 -27.26 -11.86 28.60
CA MET A 900 -26.32 -12.19 27.51
C MET A 900 -24.90 -11.66 27.75
N THR A 901 -24.73 -10.77 28.73
CA THR A 901 -23.49 -10.00 28.92
C THR A 901 -22.99 -10.03 30.36
N SER A 902 -21.67 -9.97 30.51
CA SER A 902 -20.99 -9.61 31.75
C SER A 902 -20.13 -8.37 31.51
N PHE A 903 -20.19 -7.41 32.44
CA PHE A 903 -19.50 -6.14 32.31
C PHE A 903 -18.30 -6.06 33.27
N ALA A 904 -17.19 -5.54 32.76
CA ALA A 904 -16.00 -5.22 33.54
C ALA A 904 -15.64 -3.74 33.40
N ASN A 905 -14.93 -3.17 34.36
CA ASN A 905 -14.22 -1.91 34.15
C ASN A 905 -13.05 -2.15 33.17
N PRO A 906 -12.56 -1.13 32.44
CA PRO A 906 -11.45 -1.25 31.49
C PRO A 906 -10.08 -1.38 32.20
N GLU A 907 -10.00 -2.30 33.15
CA GLU A 907 -8.87 -2.58 34.02
C GLU A 907 -8.63 -4.09 34.05
N GLU A 908 -7.37 -4.50 34.20
CA GLU A 908 -6.96 -5.91 34.12
C GLU A 908 -7.69 -6.80 35.14
N ASP A 909 -7.69 -6.41 36.42
CA ASP A 909 -8.30 -7.23 37.49
C ASP A 909 -9.81 -7.37 37.35
N SER A 910 -10.48 -6.30 36.93
CA SER A 910 -11.94 -6.33 36.70
C SER A 910 -12.29 -7.26 35.55
N LEU A 911 -11.53 -7.22 34.45
CA LEU A 911 -11.73 -8.12 33.31
C LEU A 911 -11.42 -9.58 33.64
N VAL A 912 -10.36 -9.84 34.40
CA VAL A 912 -10.06 -11.20 34.88
C VAL A 912 -11.21 -11.73 35.73
N SER A 913 -11.71 -10.94 36.69
CA SER A 913 -12.83 -11.36 37.55
C SER A 913 -14.11 -11.64 36.75
N ALA A 914 -14.49 -10.73 35.85
CA ALA A 914 -15.69 -10.89 35.02
C ALA A 914 -15.59 -12.10 34.07
N LEU A 915 -14.41 -12.33 33.50
CA LEU A 915 -14.17 -13.46 32.60
C LEU A 915 -14.13 -14.79 33.35
N SER A 916 -13.50 -14.85 34.53
CA SER A 916 -13.53 -16.04 35.39
C SER A 916 -14.95 -16.41 35.80
N GLY A 917 -15.76 -15.43 36.24
CA GLY A 917 -17.18 -15.67 36.56
C GLY A 917 -17.98 -16.16 35.35
N ALA A 918 -17.72 -15.61 34.17
CA ALA A 918 -18.34 -16.07 32.92
C ALA A 918 -17.97 -17.52 32.57
N ILE A 919 -16.70 -17.91 32.75
CA ILE A 919 -16.23 -19.28 32.53
C ILE A 919 -16.97 -20.27 33.45
N GLU A 920 -17.13 -19.93 34.74
CA GLU A 920 -17.86 -20.76 35.70
C GLU A 920 -19.34 -20.91 35.33
N LEU A 921 -20.00 -19.83 34.91
CA LEU A 921 -21.40 -19.84 34.49
C LEU A 921 -21.63 -20.71 33.25
N VAL A 922 -20.71 -20.66 32.28
CA VAL A 922 -20.76 -21.50 31.08
C VAL A 922 -20.50 -22.97 31.42
N LYS A 923 -19.50 -23.27 32.25
CA LYS A 923 -19.17 -24.66 32.68
C LYS A 923 -20.28 -25.31 33.49
N SER A 924 -20.87 -24.56 34.42
CA SER A 924 -22.01 -25.04 35.22
C SER A 924 -23.30 -25.21 34.41
N GLY A 925 -23.36 -24.62 33.21
CA GLY A 925 -24.57 -24.62 32.38
C GLY A 925 -25.69 -23.75 32.96
N ALA A 926 -25.37 -22.80 33.84
CA ALA A 926 -26.33 -21.87 34.42
C ALA A 926 -26.92 -20.89 33.40
N ILE A 927 -26.21 -20.68 32.27
CA ILE A 927 -26.65 -19.82 31.17
C ILE A 927 -27.12 -20.67 29.99
N ASP A 928 -28.34 -20.42 29.53
CA ASP A 928 -28.87 -20.98 28.28
C ASP A 928 -28.63 -20.03 27.11
N THR A 929 -27.65 -20.33 26.26
CA THR A 929 -27.32 -19.55 25.07
C THR A 929 -28.18 -19.90 23.84
N SER A 930 -29.04 -20.93 23.93
CA SER A 930 -29.78 -21.45 22.77
C SER A 930 -30.79 -20.46 22.17
N GLN A 931 -31.29 -19.51 22.98
CA GLN A 931 -32.25 -18.50 22.54
C GLN A 931 -31.61 -17.20 22.06
N PHE A 932 -30.32 -16.97 22.33
CA PHE A 932 -29.66 -15.69 22.07
C PHE A 932 -29.79 -15.27 20.60
N HIS A 933 -29.57 -16.21 19.68
CA HIS A 933 -29.74 -15.99 18.25
C HIS A 933 -31.14 -15.44 17.88
N LYS A 934 -32.19 -16.07 18.40
CA LYS A 934 -33.59 -15.69 18.09
C LYS A 934 -33.95 -14.34 18.70
N GLU A 935 -33.47 -14.06 19.91
CA GLU A 935 -33.67 -12.78 20.58
C GLU A 935 -32.96 -11.65 19.83
N VAL A 936 -31.68 -11.82 19.48
CA VAL A 936 -30.90 -10.85 18.70
C VAL A 936 -31.53 -10.59 17.33
N ALA A 937 -31.95 -11.64 16.62
CA ALA A 937 -32.65 -11.53 15.34
C ALA A 937 -33.93 -10.68 15.44
N LYS A 938 -34.64 -10.74 16.58
CA LYS A 938 -35.83 -9.92 16.82
C LYS A 938 -35.48 -8.48 17.18
N MET A 939 -34.43 -8.26 17.97
CA MET A 939 -33.99 -6.94 18.45
C MET A 939 -33.37 -6.07 17.35
N TYR A 940 -32.47 -6.64 16.54
CA TYR A 940 -31.61 -5.90 15.61
C TYR A 940 -31.85 -6.21 14.12
N SER A 941 -32.99 -6.81 13.75
CA SER A 941 -33.30 -7.00 12.33
C SER A 941 -33.52 -5.68 11.59
N TRP A 942 -33.08 -5.62 10.33
CA TRP A 942 -33.31 -4.49 9.43
C TRP A 942 -34.78 -4.04 9.39
N ALA A 943 -35.74 -4.95 9.41
CA ALA A 943 -37.15 -4.62 9.42
C ALA A 943 -37.59 -3.90 10.72
N ASN A 944 -37.06 -4.32 11.88
CA ASN A 944 -37.35 -3.68 13.15
C ASN A 944 -36.69 -2.29 13.22
N ILE A 945 -35.39 -2.22 12.90
CA ILE A 945 -34.65 -0.96 12.91
C ILE A 945 -35.26 0.05 11.93
N ALA A 946 -35.58 -0.35 10.69
CA ALA A 946 -36.27 0.51 9.74
C ALA A 946 -37.61 1.01 10.29
N LYS A 947 -38.41 0.15 10.95
CA LYS A 947 -39.68 0.55 11.58
C LYS A 947 -39.47 1.54 12.75
N ARG A 948 -38.40 1.38 13.55
CA ARG A 948 -38.02 2.34 14.60
C ARG A 948 -37.62 3.68 14.00
N THR A 949 -36.80 3.66 12.95
CA THR A 949 -36.42 4.85 12.19
C THR A 949 -37.65 5.55 11.61
N GLU A 950 -38.55 4.82 10.94
CA GLU A 950 -39.82 5.36 10.43
C GLU A 950 -40.66 6.00 11.53
N LYS A 951 -40.74 5.38 12.72
CA LYS A 951 -41.47 5.98 13.86
C LYS A 951 -40.88 7.32 14.28
N VAL A 952 -39.55 7.46 14.29
CA VAL A 952 -38.90 8.75 14.59
C VAL A 952 -39.23 9.77 13.51
N TYR A 953 -39.12 9.40 12.22
CA TYR A 953 -39.53 10.30 11.13
C TYR A 953 -41.02 10.67 11.19
N HIS A 954 -41.89 9.76 11.65
CA HIS A 954 -43.32 10.02 11.85
C HIS A 954 -43.64 10.79 13.13
N SER A 955 -42.86 10.66 14.20
CA SER A 955 -43.01 11.52 15.38
C SER A 955 -42.57 12.95 15.08
N LEU A 956 -41.66 13.09 14.11
CA LEU A 956 -41.33 14.35 13.47
C LEU A 956 -42.37 14.76 12.41
N ASP A 957 -43.59 14.19 12.34
CA ASP A 957 -44.58 14.59 11.33
C ASP A 957 -44.93 16.08 11.46
N THR A 958 -44.41 16.83 10.50
CA THR A 958 -44.21 18.26 10.54
C THR A 958 -45.31 18.99 9.81
N LYS A 959 -46.41 19.26 10.51
CA LYS A 959 -47.27 20.38 10.12
C LYS A 959 -46.54 21.76 10.12
N PRO A 960 -45.36 21.98 10.74
CA PRO A 960 -44.64 23.24 10.64
C PRO A 960 -43.25 23.16 9.95
N ILE A 961 -43.04 22.34 8.91
CA ILE A 961 -41.77 22.41 8.11
C ILE A 961 -41.67 23.69 7.25
N ASN A 962 -42.79 24.38 7.01
CA ASN A 962 -42.80 25.67 6.32
C ASN A 962 -42.43 26.83 7.26
N LYS A 963 -41.36 26.69 8.05
CA LYS A 963 -40.73 27.87 8.65
C LYS A 963 -40.11 28.70 7.51
N PRO A 964 -40.32 30.03 7.48
CA PRO A 964 -39.69 30.92 6.51
C PRO A 964 -38.19 30.66 6.39
N LEU A 965 -37.64 30.84 5.19
CA LEU A 965 -36.22 30.57 4.91
C LEU A 965 -35.29 31.31 5.88
N LEU A 966 -35.66 32.51 6.30
CA LEU A 966 -34.91 33.32 7.27
C LEU A 966 -34.77 32.63 8.62
N ASP A 967 -35.82 32.00 9.13
CA ASP A 967 -35.78 31.29 10.42
C ASP A 967 -34.89 30.05 10.33
N ARG A 968 -34.89 29.39 9.17
CA ARG A 968 -34.02 28.24 8.90
C ARG A 968 -32.55 28.69 8.81
N LEU A 969 -32.27 29.80 8.13
CA LEU A 969 -30.93 30.39 8.05
C LEU A 969 -30.41 30.87 9.41
N GLY A 970 -31.29 31.42 10.26
CA GLY A 970 -30.96 31.78 11.64
C GLY A 970 -30.43 30.58 12.45
N ASN A 971 -31.04 29.40 12.30
CA ASN A 971 -30.58 28.19 12.97
C ASN A 971 -29.18 27.75 12.50
N TYR A 972 -28.87 27.87 11.20
CA TYR A 972 -27.52 27.56 10.68
C TYR A 972 -26.48 28.58 11.15
N TYR A 973 -26.88 29.85 11.28
CA TYR A 973 -26.00 30.93 11.72
C TYR A 973 -25.48 30.74 13.15
N CYS A 974 -26.28 30.11 14.02
CA CYS A 974 -25.93 29.85 15.42
C CYS A 974 -24.85 28.77 15.60
N CYS A 975 -24.46 28.03 14.56
CA CYS A 975 -23.49 26.92 14.64
C CYS A 975 -22.01 27.33 14.71
N GLY A 976 -21.71 28.59 15.06
CA GLY A 976 -20.34 29.10 15.29
C GLY A 976 -20.00 30.34 14.46
N VAL A 977 -19.04 31.15 14.94
CA VAL A 977 -18.77 32.51 14.42
C VAL A 977 -18.38 32.52 12.94
N ILE A 978 -17.61 31.52 12.48
CA ILE A 978 -17.19 31.39 11.08
C ILE A 978 -17.97 30.27 10.39
N ALA A 979 -18.07 29.10 11.04
CA ALA A 979 -18.73 27.93 10.48
C ALA A 979 -20.23 28.17 10.20
N GLY A 980 -20.95 28.81 11.12
CA GLY A 980 -22.37 29.13 10.92
C GLY A 980 -22.63 30.08 9.75
N LYS A 981 -21.76 31.09 9.58
CA LYS A 981 -21.78 32.01 8.43
C LYS A 981 -21.56 31.27 7.10
N LEU A 982 -20.59 30.35 7.09
CA LEU A 982 -20.27 29.53 5.92
C LEU A 982 -21.42 28.58 5.56
N TYR A 983 -22.01 27.90 6.54
CA TYR A 983 -23.15 27.01 6.30
C TYR A 983 -24.38 27.76 5.79
N ALA A 984 -24.69 28.92 6.35
CA ALA A 984 -25.77 29.78 5.84
C ALA A 984 -25.52 30.19 4.39
N LEU A 985 -24.26 30.53 4.04
CA LEU A 985 -23.87 30.86 2.67
C LEU A 985 -24.06 29.68 1.71
N CYS A 986 -23.63 28.47 2.08
CA CYS A 986 -23.81 27.27 1.27
C CYS A 986 -25.30 26.98 1.02
N VAL A 987 -26.14 27.03 2.05
CA VAL A 987 -27.58 26.81 1.93
C VAL A 987 -28.23 27.84 1.01
N ILE A 988 -27.82 29.11 1.08
CA ILE A 988 -28.29 30.16 0.18
C ILE A 988 -27.91 29.83 -1.28
N VAL A 989 -26.66 29.42 -1.53
CA VAL A 989 -26.19 29.04 -2.87
C VAL A 989 -26.96 27.84 -3.41
N ASP A 990 -27.19 26.82 -2.60
CA ASP A 990 -27.97 25.64 -2.99
C ASP A 990 -29.42 25.98 -3.33
N ILE A 991 -30.04 26.92 -2.60
CA ILE A 991 -31.39 27.41 -2.92
C ILE A 991 -31.40 28.19 -4.23
N ILE A 992 -30.38 29.02 -4.51
CA ILE A 992 -30.24 29.69 -5.81
C ILE A 992 -30.15 28.64 -6.92
N PHE A 993 -29.32 27.63 -6.72
CA PHE A 993 -29.15 26.55 -7.68
C PHE A 993 -30.47 25.80 -7.91
N LEU A 994 -31.23 25.50 -6.86
CA LEU A 994 -32.56 24.90 -6.95
C LEU A 994 -33.57 25.81 -7.67
N ILE A 995 -33.56 27.13 -7.44
CA ILE A 995 -34.42 28.08 -8.16
C ILE A 995 -34.06 28.13 -9.66
N ILE A 996 -32.76 28.11 -9.98
CA ILE A 996 -32.28 28.05 -11.36
C ILE A 996 -32.71 26.73 -12.01
N LEU A 997 -32.57 25.61 -11.30
CA LEU A 997 -33.01 24.30 -11.78
C LEU A 997 -34.52 24.25 -11.97
N GLU A 998 -35.32 24.79 -11.05
CA GLU A 998 -36.78 24.89 -11.18
C GLU A 998 -37.19 25.69 -12.43
N PHE A 999 -36.40 26.71 -12.79
CA PHE A 999 -36.63 27.47 -14.03
C PHE A 999 -36.33 26.65 -15.29
N PHE A 1000 -35.26 25.86 -15.30
CA PHE A 1000 -34.90 25.02 -16.45
C PHE A 1000 -35.71 23.72 -16.53
N TYR A 1001 -36.12 23.17 -15.37
CA TYR A 1001 -36.85 21.92 -15.19
C TYR A 1001 -37.86 22.10 -14.04
N PRO A 1002 -39.08 22.61 -14.32
CA PRO A 1002 -40.09 22.82 -13.29
C PRO A 1002 -40.44 21.50 -12.59
N ALA A 1003 -40.57 21.52 -11.27
CA ALA A 1003 -40.86 20.34 -10.45
C ALA A 1003 -42.18 19.66 -10.82
N GLU A 1004 -43.09 20.38 -11.47
CA GLU A 1004 -44.34 19.85 -12.02
C GLU A 1004 -44.12 18.80 -13.12
N HIS A 1005 -42.99 18.87 -13.84
CA HIS A 1005 -42.60 17.95 -14.90
C HIS A 1005 -41.64 16.84 -14.43
N ILE A 1006 -41.22 16.89 -13.17
CA ILE A 1006 -40.37 15.86 -12.58
C ILE A 1006 -41.30 14.76 -12.05
N ASP A 1007 -41.10 13.52 -12.55
CA ASP A 1007 -41.82 12.36 -12.05
C ASP A 1007 -41.70 12.28 -10.52
N ARG A 1008 -42.82 12.45 -9.82
CA ARG A 1008 -42.83 12.23 -8.36
C ARG A 1008 -42.47 10.77 -8.12
N ALA A 1009 -41.37 10.53 -7.41
CA ALA A 1009 -41.02 9.21 -6.92
C ALA A 1009 -42.21 8.65 -6.12
N VAL A 1010 -42.99 7.79 -6.74
CA VAL A 1010 -44.15 7.16 -6.11
C VAL A 1010 -43.60 6.30 -4.99
N LYS A 1011 -44.12 6.45 -3.75
CA LYS A 1011 -43.77 5.55 -2.65
C LYS A 1011 -43.89 4.12 -3.15
N TRP A 1012 -42.85 3.31 -2.93
CA TRP A 1012 -42.81 1.91 -3.31
C TRP A 1012 -44.17 1.25 -3.03
N PRO A 1013 -44.83 0.63 -4.01
CA PRO A 1013 -46.19 0.15 -3.84
C PRO A 1013 -46.24 -0.79 -2.64
N LYS A 1014 -46.94 -0.37 -1.58
CA LYS A 1014 -47.21 -1.26 -0.44
C LYS A 1014 -48.07 -2.39 -1.00
N LYS A 1015 -47.56 -3.63 -0.97
CA LYS A 1015 -48.39 -4.82 -1.20
C LYS A 1015 -49.62 -4.71 -0.31
N ASN A 1016 -50.78 -4.49 -0.94
CA ASN A 1016 -52.04 -4.36 -0.24
C ASN A 1016 -52.35 -5.76 0.34
N LYS A 1017 -52.12 -5.96 1.64
CA LYS A 1017 -52.26 -7.27 2.31
C LYS A 1017 -53.69 -7.83 2.27
N ASN A 1018 -54.65 -7.06 1.76
CA ASN A 1018 -56.06 -7.45 1.65
C ASN A 1018 -56.45 -8.02 0.27
N ALA A 1019 -55.54 -8.12 -0.70
CA ALA A 1019 -55.86 -8.62 -2.05
C ALA A 1019 -55.68 -10.14 -2.22
N ILE A 1020 -55.42 -10.90 -1.15
CA ILE A 1020 -55.43 -12.37 -1.18
C ILE A 1020 -56.53 -12.85 -0.24
N LYS A 1021 -57.78 -12.68 -0.65
CA LYS A 1021 -58.96 -13.45 -0.23
C LYS A 1021 -60.10 -13.15 -1.19
N THR A 1022 -60.03 -13.75 -2.37
CA THR A 1022 -61.18 -14.14 -3.21
C THR A 1022 -60.75 -15.33 -4.04
#